data_AF-A0A2N8U5T8-F1
#
_entry.id   AF-A0A2N8U5T8-F1
#
_cell.length_a   1.000
_cell.length_b   1.000
_cell.length_c   1.000
_cell.angle_alpha   90.00
_cell.angle_beta   90.00
_cell.angle_gamma   90.00
#
_symmetry.space_group_name_H-M   'P 1'
#
loop_
_entity.id
_entity.type
_entity.pdbx_description
1 polymer ?
#
loop_
_entity_poly.entity_id
_entity_poly.type
_entity_poly.pdbx_seq_one_letter_code
_entity_poly.pdbx_strand_id
1 'polypeptide(L)'
;MRSAPIFQPALNSSRTLPQRGACNDGLTFAAHYPADEYAASLASGGARLELWTDLPISQRSDASTSRATAWKAVPLLPLEASIDHSSGYAFAATVKCSDEAADGVFSFTYRILHPDGKIDWIGSPSNDGQIYLPSSEAPRYTIRQLVQPHSSTDLKLSEGETSPAEVRDTVTLACLTTTRRNTSASIAFSINATHVQSGLVVERTKSSWCTSRRLESLGEVSSDFGSNLIVLELSQSCGNEVLVILPVFDDGHPSARLVRSSCDGDIINFEIVGAGASHAKVSLALGTAGKLKEVIAACRTHAARSLRTSIHEPLGLSWSAKKTLDVDSSLSDVILPSVPFAYDEVESVDASFYSDSTAVDSADQSLSSASSMMLPSAGDDTPPTLQEADDVSTVNGDRTVQADTATQPPQARAGLGFCTWEAMQNEERRPYLSEVVAALEAAERRLGLGSIVALLIDDGWQDVVRGANDRGRLNSFDMDPEMLDLDDDLGLEEASDAADRSVLARYTAYIRKRFPAVRSIGCWMTLAGYWDGIHPDGPIAAGLSASLRRVRVEDPFRQASRDWYVQATELDMHLFWDRAFHFLRESGADFVKVDAQAEWEWIQEDACPDARTLNAAALGKAAFEAMEGAATRYFGSGGGVIHSMAFTSSLTNTLRTLSSQGMTIRCTDDFFPNIPEAHRHHLAHNVYSSLLLPHHLCDADMLSHCSSSNVDDRDYTGFHASFRAFTDARLWISDKADAPRHDSLRALVAPSTLSNEGAAVCVQASGSLMPESTFDELIGDSVGPALKMTVQHESTASATVGLWNLRASAETFDVQHVKQMLNKHDEVDRVANSLYTYYAVRSFRSGKIWLMTSEAEEQQEGASLGVKLPAGSWEVLTVSPLLTAMVEGVSVALLGATEHFMTPGAVPVVSIATAYPDKEGRRRSYLSQSRRPSHQRRRSTRSTSTSSLSPSIAAADAKQNEAALTTVAVDSLMQRSDGGARAVLLSLALVNGFFAVLQTTITGVSRAPGTGRGSMVRGRTPRVDIVDTVIGMLDKLQTLFVFGLLVLASWTSTLPSTSVKGVPKLSWLPFLDAKQTRHAEQVGLDDPTLRRVRLRPADVVATLKRCLTARTMVPLRECPISITHPPPSSPTPQSPLPDTPRTPTTPDVVFTALVDVAARLSFLVLCPTRDAIKTCKIDRTRYDTASTPWIRVEPVQLQGSVEAGKNAFRVEIDLEAWRDNQDETLVQTLSAPVSVSLGISSALV
;
A
#
# COMPACT_ATOMS: atom_id res chain seq x y z
N MET A 1 -39.08 -26.66 13.31
CA MET A 1 -38.09 -27.11 12.29
C MET A 1 -36.72 -27.09 12.94
N ARG A 2 -35.78 -27.94 12.50
CA ARG A 2 -34.37 -27.83 12.93
C ARG A 2 -33.70 -26.72 12.13
N SER A 3 -32.68 -26.08 12.69
CA SER A 3 -31.85 -25.13 11.95
C SER A 3 -31.05 -25.87 10.87
N ALA A 4 -30.97 -25.31 9.66
CA ALA A 4 -30.23 -25.93 8.58
C ALA A 4 -28.71 -25.73 8.76
N PRO A 5 -27.88 -26.74 8.47
CA PRO A 5 -26.44 -26.55 8.38
C PRO A 5 -26.07 -25.73 7.14
N ILE A 6 -24.98 -24.97 7.26
CA ILE A 6 -24.34 -24.25 6.17
C ILE A 6 -23.20 -25.14 5.64
N PHE A 7 -23.02 -25.21 4.32
CA PHE A 7 -21.94 -25.99 3.70
C PHE A 7 -21.03 -25.11 2.85
N GLN A 8 -19.73 -25.43 2.87
CA GLN A 8 -18.70 -24.79 2.04
C GLN A 8 -17.83 -25.89 1.40
N PRO A 9 -17.91 -26.15 0.08
CA PRO A 9 -18.84 -25.54 -0.87
C PRO A 9 -20.29 -25.95 -0.60
N ALA A 10 -21.23 -25.09 -1.00
CA ALA A 10 -22.67 -25.31 -0.81
C ALA A 10 -23.22 -26.42 -1.72
N LEU A 11 -24.34 -27.01 -1.32
CA LEU A 11 -25.19 -27.78 -2.25
C LEU A 11 -25.69 -26.85 -3.37
N ASN A 12 -26.00 -27.40 -4.55
CA ASN A 12 -26.21 -26.68 -5.83
C ASN A 12 -25.02 -25.85 -6.35
N SER A 13 -23.87 -25.78 -5.67
CA SER A 13 -22.73 -25.02 -6.20
C SER A 13 -21.95 -25.81 -7.27
N SER A 14 -21.42 -25.11 -8.26
CA SER A 14 -20.45 -25.64 -9.22
C SER A 14 -19.16 -24.83 -9.16
N ARG A 15 -17.99 -25.48 -9.18
CA ARG A 15 -16.67 -24.83 -9.11
C ARG A 15 -15.67 -25.51 -10.04
N THR A 16 -14.98 -24.73 -10.89
CA THR A 16 -13.77 -25.20 -11.59
C THR A 16 -12.56 -25.01 -10.69
N LEU A 17 -11.70 -26.03 -10.55
CA LEU A 17 -10.48 -25.96 -9.73
C LEU A 17 -9.28 -26.62 -10.42
N PRO A 18 -8.09 -25.99 -10.44
CA PRO A 18 -6.92 -26.56 -11.11
C PRO A 18 -6.56 -27.92 -10.52
N GLN A 19 -6.44 -28.95 -11.37
CA GLN A 19 -6.04 -30.30 -10.97
C GLN A 19 -4.78 -30.27 -10.07
N ARG A 20 -3.79 -29.45 -10.43
CA ARG A 20 -2.53 -29.30 -9.68
C ARG A 20 -2.73 -28.77 -8.26
N GLY A 21 -3.69 -27.87 -8.03
CA GLY A 21 -4.04 -27.39 -6.69
C GLY A 21 -4.80 -28.46 -5.89
N ALA A 22 -5.77 -29.11 -6.54
CA ALA A 22 -6.54 -30.20 -5.93
C ALA A 22 -5.67 -31.42 -5.53
N CYS A 23 -4.56 -31.69 -6.22
CA CYS A 23 -3.61 -32.75 -5.87
C CYS A 23 -2.61 -32.31 -4.78
N ASN A 24 -2.00 -31.13 -4.89
CA ASN A 24 -0.97 -30.66 -3.95
C ASN A 24 -1.55 -30.18 -2.61
N ASP A 25 -2.47 -29.21 -2.69
CA ASP A 25 -2.98 -28.47 -1.54
C ASP A 25 -4.26 -29.12 -0.99
N GLY A 26 -5.07 -29.69 -1.90
CA GLY A 26 -6.32 -30.39 -1.57
C GLY A 26 -7.54 -29.48 -1.61
N LEU A 27 -8.71 -30.11 -1.51
CA LEU A 27 -10.03 -29.48 -1.56
C LEU A 27 -10.65 -29.51 -0.16
N THR A 28 -10.95 -28.33 0.40
CA THR A 28 -11.60 -28.23 1.71
C THR A 28 -13.11 -28.28 1.54
N PHE A 29 -13.75 -29.22 2.23
CA PHE A 29 -15.19 -29.31 2.43
C PHE A 29 -15.48 -29.07 3.90
N ALA A 30 -16.46 -28.24 4.20
CA ALA A 30 -16.80 -27.84 5.54
C ALA A 30 -18.30 -27.69 5.74
N ALA A 31 -18.74 -27.82 6.98
CA ALA A 31 -20.10 -27.63 7.40
C ALA A 31 -20.13 -26.84 8.72
N HIS A 32 -21.11 -25.96 8.89
CA HIS A 32 -21.40 -25.29 10.15
C HIS A 32 -22.83 -25.60 10.59
N TYR A 33 -22.96 -26.26 11.73
CA TYR A 33 -24.24 -26.47 12.41
C TYR A 33 -24.44 -25.40 13.50
N PRO A 34 -25.58 -24.69 13.53
CA PRO A 34 -25.93 -23.83 14.66
C PRO A 34 -25.92 -24.59 16.00
N ALA A 35 -25.67 -23.88 17.10
CA ALA A 35 -25.52 -24.49 18.42
C ALA A 35 -26.86 -25.11 18.92
N ASP A 36 -26.96 -26.45 18.84
CA ASP A 36 -28.03 -27.23 19.45
C ASP A 36 -27.51 -28.58 20.00
N GLU A 37 -28.34 -29.31 20.75
CA GLU A 37 -27.98 -30.61 21.35
C GLU A 37 -27.58 -31.67 20.30
N TYR A 38 -28.08 -31.54 19.06
CA TYR A 38 -27.80 -32.48 17.98
C TYR A 38 -26.44 -32.20 17.34
N ALA A 39 -26.11 -30.93 17.11
CA ALA A 39 -24.79 -30.48 16.67
C ALA A 39 -23.70 -30.81 17.71
N ALA A 40 -24.01 -30.62 19.00
CA ALA A 40 -23.14 -31.06 20.09
C ALA A 40 -22.93 -32.59 20.09
N SER A 41 -24.00 -33.37 19.84
CA SER A 41 -23.93 -34.83 19.70
C SER A 41 -23.11 -35.27 18.48
N LEU A 42 -23.21 -34.56 17.34
CA LEU A 42 -22.35 -34.79 16.17
C LEU A 42 -20.87 -34.53 16.51
N ALA A 43 -20.57 -33.40 17.15
CA ALA A 43 -19.21 -33.04 17.56
C ALA A 43 -18.64 -34.02 18.61
N SER A 44 -19.48 -34.61 19.46
CA SER A 44 -19.07 -35.66 20.42
C SER A 44 -19.05 -37.08 19.83
N GLY A 45 -19.19 -37.25 18.51
CA GLY A 45 -19.14 -38.57 17.85
C GLY A 45 -20.40 -39.43 17.98
N GLY A 46 -21.53 -38.86 18.40
CA GLY A 46 -22.83 -39.54 18.51
C GLY A 46 -23.47 -39.88 17.16
N ALA A 47 -23.03 -39.25 16.07
CA ALA A 47 -23.21 -39.67 14.68
C ALA A 47 -22.07 -39.05 13.83
N ARG A 48 -21.85 -39.53 12.60
CA ARG A 48 -20.81 -38.99 11.70
C ARG A 48 -21.42 -38.15 10.60
N LEU A 49 -20.94 -36.91 10.44
CA LEU A 49 -21.15 -36.12 9.23
C LEU A 49 -20.15 -36.59 8.16
N GLU A 50 -20.63 -36.91 6.96
CA GLU A 50 -19.81 -37.44 5.88
C GLU A 50 -20.05 -36.66 4.57
N LEU A 51 -18.95 -36.25 3.93
CA LEU A 51 -18.91 -35.92 2.51
C LEU A 51 -19.08 -37.24 1.74
N TRP A 52 -20.00 -37.25 0.80
CA TRP A 52 -20.18 -38.34 -0.15
C TRP A 52 -19.87 -37.79 -1.54
N THR A 53 -18.84 -38.30 -2.22
CA THR A 53 -18.36 -37.76 -3.50
C THR A 53 -17.73 -38.83 -4.39
N ASP A 54 -17.83 -38.67 -5.71
CA ASP A 54 -17.12 -39.51 -6.70
C ASP A 54 -15.73 -38.96 -7.10
N LEU A 55 -15.24 -37.90 -6.44
CA LEU A 55 -13.91 -37.33 -6.65
C LEU A 55 -12.79 -38.40 -6.64
N PRO A 56 -11.75 -38.25 -7.48
CA PRO A 56 -10.63 -39.19 -7.58
C PRO A 56 -9.63 -38.99 -6.43
N ILE A 57 -10.12 -39.04 -5.19
CA ILE A 57 -9.35 -38.82 -3.95
C ILE A 57 -8.21 -39.82 -3.81
N SER A 58 -7.04 -39.31 -3.43
CA SER A 58 -5.80 -40.06 -3.19
C SER A 58 -5.61 -40.44 -1.72
N GLN A 59 -6.41 -41.39 -1.19
CA GLN A 59 -5.87 -42.41 -0.25
C GLN A 59 -6.81 -43.59 0.06
N ARG A 60 -6.27 -44.53 0.85
CA ARG A 60 -6.67 -45.94 0.97
C ARG A 60 -7.89 -46.18 1.86
N SER A 61 -8.78 -47.07 1.40
CA SER A 61 -9.42 -48.04 2.28
C SER A 61 -9.08 -49.44 1.78
N ASP A 62 -8.77 -50.38 2.69
CA ASP A 62 -8.45 -51.78 2.36
C ASP A 62 -9.70 -52.59 1.93
N ALA A 63 -10.75 -51.92 1.43
CA ALA A 63 -12.06 -52.49 1.15
C ALA A 63 -12.66 -52.06 -0.21
N SER A 64 -11.93 -51.34 -1.08
CA SER A 64 -12.44 -50.97 -2.41
C SER A 64 -11.44 -51.24 -3.55
N THR A 65 -11.53 -52.43 -4.13
CA THR A 65 -10.74 -52.84 -5.30
C THR A 65 -11.51 -52.66 -6.63
N SER A 66 -12.31 -51.60 -6.78
CA SER A 66 -13.11 -51.41 -8.01
C SER A 66 -13.32 -49.95 -8.45
N ARG A 67 -12.61 -49.59 -9.54
CA ARG A 67 -12.78 -48.41 -10.42
C ARG A 67 -12.55 -47.02 -9.82
N ALA A 68 -11.94 -46.15 -10.63
CA ALA A 68 -11.59 -44.78 -10.30
C ALA A 68 -12.79 -43.81 -10.11
N THR A 69 -14.02 -44.27 -10.39
CA THR A 69 -15.26 -43.48 -10.40
C THR A 69 -16.30 -44.03 -9.40
N ALA A 70 -15.87 -44.70 -8.34
CA ALA A 70 -16.75 -45.13 -7.26
C ALA A 70 -16.93 -44.01 -6.23
N TRP A 71 -18.17 -43.73 -5.83
CA TRP A 71 -18.47 -42.78 -4.75
C TRP A 71 -17.84 -43.23 -3.43
N LYS A 72 -17.26 -42.28 -2.70
CA LYS A 72 -16.49 -42.45 -1.46
C LYS A 72 -17.14 -41.64 -0.34
N ALA A 73 -17.06 -42.17 0.89
CA ALA A 73 -17.39 -41.45 2.10
C ALA A 73 -16.12 -40.89 2.73
N VAL A 74 -16.12 -39.60 3.06
CA VAL A 74 -15.06 -38.95 3.82
C VAL A 74 -15.70 -38.29 5.04
N PRO A 75 -15.33 -38.65 6.28
CA PRO A 75 -15.87 -37.99 7.47
C PRO A 75 -15.42 -36.53 7.52
N LEU A 76 -16.36 -35.61 7.79
CA LEU A 76 -16.01 -34.28 8.27
C LEU A 76 -15.80 -34.39 9.78
N LEU A 77 -14.64 -33.94 10.23
CA LEU A 77 -14.24 -33.95 11.63
C LEU A 77 -14.52 -32.56 12.26
N PRO A 78 -14.79 -32.48 13.57
CA PRO A 78 -15.17 -31.21 14.22
C PRO A 78 -13.96 -30.29 14.44
N LEU A 79 -14.01 -29.09 13.86
CA LEU A 79 -12.96 -28.10 14.01
C LEU A 79 -12.86 -27.60 15.46
N GLU A 80 -11.75 -27.93 16.12
CA GLU A 80 -11.46 -27.47 17.48
C GLU A 80 -11.19 -25.95 17.56
N ALA A 81 -10.74 -25.35 16.46
CA ALA A 81 -10.46 -23.92 16.36
C ALA A 81 -11.63 -23.19 15.68
N SER A 82 -12.42 -22.45 16.45
CA SER A 82 -13.42 -21.49 15.94
C SER A 82 -13.32 -20.15 16.66
N ILE A 83 -13.59 -19.06 15.92
CA ILE A 83 -13.65 -17.70 16.49
C ILE A 83 -14.80 -17.59 17.50
N ASP A 84 -15.96 -18.20 17.19
CA ASP A 84 -17.13 -18.20 18.07
C ASP A 84 -17.85 -19.56 18.11
N HIS A 85 -17.44 -20.41 19.05
CA HIS A 85 -18.13 -21.67 19.38
C HIS A 85 -19.55 -21.49 19.95
N SER A 86 -19.94 -20.29 20.42
CA SER A 86 -21.32 -20.07 20.88
C SER A 86 -22.32 -20.00 19.73
N SER A 87 -21.83 -19.68 18.53
CA SER A 87 -22.64 -19.60 17.31
C SER A 87 -22.89 -20.96 16.63
N GLY A 88 -22.15 -22.00 17.00
CA GLY A 88 -22.30 -23.36 16.48
C GLY A 88 -21.02 -24.21 16.43
N TYR A 89 -21.14 -25.36 15.79
CA TYR A 89 -20.09 -26.35 15.58
C TYR A 89 -19.70 -26.37 14.10
N ALA A 90 -18.44 -26.07 13.82
CA ALA A 90 -17.85 -26.21 12.50
C ALA A 90 -17.22 -27.61 12.36
N PHE A 91 -17.30 -28.18 11.16
CA PHE A 91 -16.70 -29.45 10.78
C PHE A 91 -15.99 -29.28 9.44
N ALA A 92 -14.88 -29.97 9.20
CA ALA A 92 -14.17 -29.93 7.93
C ALA A 92 -13.52 -31.27 7.54
N ALA A 93 -13.22 -31.40 6.25
CA ALA A 93 -12.34 -32.41 5.68
C ALA A 93 -11.58 -31.78 4.50
N THR A 94 -10.25 -32.01 4.44
CA THR A 94 -9.45 -31.65 3.26
C THR A 94 -9.11 -32.90 2.48
N VAL A 95 -9.58 -33.02 1.23
CA VAL A 95 -9.34 -34.19 0.38
C VAL A 95 -8.40 -33.83 -0.77
N LYS A 96 -7.32 -34.59 -0.90
CA LYS A 96 -6.40 -34.48 -2.06
C LYS A 96 -6.88 -35.37 -3.20
N CYS A 97 -6.77 -34.88 -4.42
CA CYS A 97 -6.99 -35.68 -5.62
C CYS A 97 -5.75 -36.50 -5.97
N SER A 98 -5.95 -37.59 -6.72
CA SER A 98 -4.87 -38.37 -7.33
C SER A 98 -4.21 -37.58 -8.45
N ASP A 99 -2.89 -37.70 -8.57
CA ASP A 99 -2.14 -37.19 -9.73
C ASP A 99 -2.63 -37.83 -11.05
N GLU A 100 -3.24 -39.02 -10.97
CA GLU A 100 -3.89 -39.73 -12.09
C GLU A 100 -5.36 -39.29 -12.33
N ALA A 101 -5.84 -38.22 -11.68
CA ALA A 101 -7.20 -37.72 -11.91
C ALA A 101 -7.44 -37.39 -13.39
N ALA A 102 -8.49 -37.95 -13.96
CA ALA A 102 -8.92 -37.61 -15.31
C ALA A 102 -9.67 -36.27 -15.33
N ASP A 103 -9.65 -35.61 -16.49
CA ASP A 103 -10.52 -34.48 -16.78
C ASP A 103 -11.99 -34.88 -16.57
N GLY A 104 -12.74 -34.12 -15.78
CA GLY A 104 -14.13 -34.47 -15.49
C GLY A 104 -14.84 -33.57 -14.49
N VAL A 105 -16.17 -33.63 -14.55
CA VAL A 105 -17.08 -33.08 -13.55
C VAL A 105 -17.36 -34.18 -12.52
N PHE A 106 -17.07 -33.89 -11.26
CA PHE A 106 -17.27 -34.78 -10.12
C PHE A 106 -18.38 -34.23 -9.23
N SER A 107 -19.23 -35.11 -8.72
CA SER A 107 -20.38 -34.75 -7.87
C SER A 107 -20.06 -34.95 -6.40
N PHE A 108 -20.67 -34.14 -5.54
CA PHE A 108 -20.59 -34.31 -4.09
C PHE A 108 -21.89 -33.91 -3.39
N THR A 109 -22.10 -34.52 -2.23
CA THR A 109 -23.26 -34.28 -1.37
C THR A 109 -22.89 -34.56 0.09
N TYR A 110 -23.77 -34.20 1.03
CA TYR A 110 -23.53 -34.42 2.45
C TYR A 110 -24.58 -35.36 3.05
N ARG A 111 -24.15 -36.20 3.99
CA ARG A 111 -25.00 -37.17 4.70
C ARG A 111 -24.59 -37.31 6.16
N ILE A 112 -25.50 -37.84 6.98
CA ILE A 112 -25.22 -38.20 8.37
C ILE A 112 -25.39 -39.70 8.52
N LEU A 113 -24.35 -40.37 9.04
CA LEU A 113 -24.36 -41.79 9.37
C LEU A 113 -24.48 -41.98 10.89
N HIS A 114 -25.59 -42.57 11.31
CA HIS A 114 -25.90 -42.85 12.70
C HIS A 114 -25.21 -44.15 13.20
N PRO A 115 -25.02 -44.34 14.52
CA PRO A 115 -24.36 -45.53 15.08
C PRO A 115 -25.07 -46.86 14.80
N ASP A 116 -26.38 -46.82 14.50
CA ASP A 116 -27.19 -47.97 14.10
C ASP A 116 -27.04 -48.35 12.62
N GLY A 117 -26.24 -47.59 11.86
CA GLY A 117 -26.05 -47.78 10.41
C GLY A 117 -27.07 -47.05 9.53
N LYS A 118 -28.02 -46.30 10.12
CA LYS A 118 -28.98 -45.48 9.35
C LYS A 118 -28.27 -44.28 8.74
N ILE A 119 -28.63 -43.95 7.49
CA ILE A 119 -28.15 -42.76 6.78
C ILE A 119 -29.30 -41.76 6.63
N ASP A 120 -29.09 -40.53 7.09
CA ASP A 120 -29.92 -39.37 6.74
C ASP A 120 -29.18 -38.57 5.65
N TRP A 121 -29.75 -38.51 4.45
CA TRP A 121 -29.22 -37.72 3.34
C TRP A 121 -29.62 -36.25 3.49
N ILE A 122 -28.65 -35.33 3.37
CA ILE A 122 -28.89 -33.88 3.48
C ILE A 122 -29.14 -33.28 2.09
N GLY A 123 -28.41 -33.78 1.09
CA GLY A 123 -28.67 -33.52 -0.33
C GLY A 123 -29.44 -34.65 -1.03
N SER A 124 -29.59 -34.48 -2.33
CA SER A 124 -30.30 -35.35 -3.28
C SER A 124 -29.70 -35.12 -4.67
N PRO A 125 -29.80 -36.06 -5.63
CA PRO A 125 -29.17 -35.92 -6.95
C PRO A 125 -29.56 -34.67 -7.76
N SER A 126 -30.67 -33.99 -7.40
CA SER A 126 -31.10 -32.72 -7.98
C SER A 126 -30.46 -31.48 -7.35
N ASN A 127 -29.73 -31.61 -6.24
CA ASN A 127 -29.01 -30.51 -5.58
C ASN A 127 -27.59 -30.86 -5.12
N ASP A 128 -27.04 -31.98 -5.58
CA ASP A 128 -25.62 -32.29 -5.39
C ASP A 128 -24.73 -31.19 -5.98
N GLY A 129 -23.65 -30.84 -5.29
CA GLY A 129 -22.68 -29.89 -5.79
C GLY A 129 -21.73 -30.53 -6.80
N GLN A 130 -21.08 -29.72 -7.63
CA GLN A 130 -20.21 -30.15 -8.72
C GLN A 130 -18.84 -29.49 -8.63
N ILE A 131 -17.80 -30.27 -8.92
CA ILE A 131 -16.42 -29.79 -9.03
C ILE A 131 -15.87 -30.25 -10.37
N TYR A 132 -15.46 -29.28 -11.20
CA TYR A 132 -14.80 -29.55 -12.46
C TYR A 132 -13.28 -29.47 -12.28
N LEU A 133 -12.60 -30.57 -12.61
CA LEU A 133 -11.14 -30.65 -12.61
C LEU A 133 -10.65 -30.75 -14.07
N PRO A 134 -10.28 -29.63 -14.72
CA PRO A 134 -9.70 -29.64 -16.05
C PRO A 134 -8.31 -30.28 -16.02
N SER A 135 -7.98 -31.02 -17.08
CA SER A 135 -6.66 -31.64 -17.25
C SER A 135 -5.52 -30.61 -17.18
N SER A 136 -4.42 -30.97 -16.54
CA SER A 136 -3.16 -30.20 -16.62
C SER A 136 -2.60 -30.07 -18.04
N GLU A 137 -3.01 -30.94 -18.98
CA GLU A 137 -2.67 -30.86 -20.41
C GLU A 137 -3.70 -30.07 -21.25
N ALA A 138 -4.76 -29.52 -20.63
CA ALA A 138 -5.77 -28.74 -21.33
C ALA A 138 -5.14 -27.52 -22.03
N PRO A 139 -5.54 -27.21 -23.28
CA PRO A 139 -4.96 -26.10 -24.03
C PRO A 139 -5.33 -24.77 -23.35
N ARG A 140 -4.32 -23.98 -22.98
CA ARG A 140 -4.53 -22.60 -22.54
C ARG A 140 -5.22 -21.80 -23.63
N TYR A 141 -6.16 -20.95 -23.23
CA TYR A 141 -6.80 -20.07 -24.20
C TYR A 141 -5.81 -19.06 -24.76
N THR A 142 -6.01 -18.66 -26.01
CA THR A 142 -5.39 -17.47 -26.59
C THR A 142 -6.45 -16.39 -26.74
N ILE A 143 -6.04 -15.12 -26.70
CA ILE A 143 -6.97 -14.00 -26.92
C ILE A 143 -7.70 -14.13 -28.27
N ARG A 144 -7.08 -14.75 -29.28
CA ARG A 144 -7.72 -15.03 -30.59
C ARG A 144 -8.81 -16.10 -30.57
N GLN A 145 -8.83 -16.99 -29.57
CA GLN A 145 -9.91 -17.97 -29.38
C GLN A 145 -11.06 -17.39 -28.55
N LEU A 146 -10.74 -16.54 -27.58
CA LEU A 146 -11.73 -15.90 -26.69
C LEU A 146 -12.47 -14.72 -27.35
N VAL A 147 -11.74 -13.89 -28.11
CA VAL A 147 -12.23 -12.64 -28.67
C VAL A 147 -12.23 -12.69 -30.19
N GLN A 148 -13.42 -12.69 -30.78
CA GLN A 148 -13.63 -12.73 -32.22
C GLN A 148 -13.97 -11.33 -32.74
N PRO A 149 -13.05 -10.61 -33.40
CA PRO A 149 -13.33 -9.28 -33.93
C PRO A 149 -14.30 -9.34 -35.12
N HIS A 150 -15.17 -8.34 -35.26
CA HIS A 150 -16.04 -8.20 -36.43
C HIS A 150 -15.27 -7.71 -37.66
N SER A 151 -15.88 -7.78 -38.85
CA SER A 151 -15.22 -7.48 -40.13
C SER A 151 -14.69 -6.04 -40.31
N SER A 152 -15.08 -5.11 -39.44
CA SER A 152 -14.57 -3.75 -39.35
C SER A 152 -13.36 -3.59 -38.40
N THR A 153 -13.03 -4.61 -37.60
CA THR A 153 -12.12 -4.54 -36.45
C THR A 153 -10.92 -5.47 -36.62
N ASP A 154 -9.72 -4.99 -36.31
CA ASP A 154 -8.46 -5.75 -36.32
C ASP A 154 -8.01 -6.08 -34.88
N LEU A 155 -7.75 -7.36 -34.59
CA LEU A 155 -7.12 -7.81 -33.34
C LEU A 155 -5.59 -7.97 -33.50
N LYS A 156 -4.84 -7.06 -32.89
CA LYS A 156 -3.37 -7.03 -32.88
C LYS A 156 -2.85 -7.60 -31.56
N LEU A 157 -2.04 -8.66 -31.63
CA LEU A 157 -1.25 -9.16 -30.50
C LEU A 157 0.01 -8.29 -30.38
N SER A 158 0.55 -8.13 -29.17
CA SER A 158 1.87 -7.50 -29.01
C SER A 158 2.98 -8.40 -29.59
N GLU A 159 3.72 -7.91 -30.59
CA GLU A 159 4.98 -8.55 -31.00
C GLU A 159 6.02 -8.37 -29.90
N GLY A 160 6.65 -9.48 -29.49
CA GLY A 160 7.48 -9.52 -28.28
C GLY A 160 8.86 -8.91 -28.47
N GLU A 161 9.02 -7.62 -28.18
CA GLU A 161 10.32 -7.06 -27.77
C GLU A 161 10.63 -7.45 -26.32
N THR A 162 11.01 -8.71 -26.10
CA THR A 162 11.64 -9.15 -24.84
C THR A 162 13.06 -9.61 -25.10
N SER A 163 14.01 -9.13 -24.28
CA SER A 163 15.36 -9.67 -24.30
C SER A 163 15.34 -11.14 -23.82
N PRO A 164 16.25 -12.03 -24.28
CA PRO A 164 16.18 -13.46 -23.96
C PRO A 164 16.39 -13.85 -22.49
N ALA A 165 16.50 -12.88 -21.57
CA ALA A 165 16.80 -13.09 -20.16
C ALA A 165 15.60 -12.92 -19.21
N GLU A 166 14.49 -12.30 -19.67
CA GLU A 166 13.34 -11.95 -18.81
C GLU A 166 12.07 -12.77 -19.14
N VAL A 167 12.21 -13.93 -19.78
CA VAL A 167 11.08 -14.84 -20.05
C VAL A 167 10.81 -15.72 -18.82
N ARG A 168 10.22 -15.10 -17.78
CA ARG A 168 9.36 -15.77 -16.79
C ARG A 168 8.12 -14.90 -16.54
N ASP A 169 6.96 -15.57 -16.57
CA ASP A 169 5.65 -15.15 -16.04
C ASP A 169 4.64 -14.35 -16.91
N THR A 170 3.93 -15.11 -17.75
CA THR A 170 2.45 -15.30 -17.66
C THR A 170 1.44 -14.16 -17.95
N VAL A 171 1.76 -13.10 -18.69
CA VAL A 171 0.71 -12.19 -19.23
C VAL A 171 0.81 -12.04 -20.76
N THR A 172 -0.30 -12.28 -21.45
CA THR A 172 -0.44 -12.04 -22.91
C THR A 172 -1.25 -10.76 -23.14
N LEU A 173 -0.80 -9.90 -24.06
CA LEU A 173 -1.42 -8.59 -24.33
C LEU A 173 -1.90 -8.47 -25.78
N ALA A 174 -3.02 -7.77 -25.97
CA ALA A 174 -3.55 -7.46 -27.29
C ALA A 174 -4.34 -6.15 -27.30
N CYS A 175 -4.61 -5.63 -28.50
CA CYS A 175 -5.45 -4.45 -28.72
C CYS A 175 -6.37 -4.68 -29.92
N LEU A 176 -7.66 -4.36 -29.75
CA LEU A 176 -8.61 -4.19 -30.84
C LEU A 176 -8.56 -2.75 -31.34
N THR A 177 -8.55 -2.58 -32.66
CA THR A 177 -8.57 -1.27 -33.34
C THR A 177 -9.41 -1.37 -34.60
N THR A 178 -10.02 -0.27 -35.06
CA THR A 178 -10.72 -0.22 -36.36
C THR A 178 -9.76 -0.48 -37.53
N THR A 179 -10.26 -1.19 -38.55
CA THR A 179 -9.50 -1.50 -39.77
C THR A 179 -9.27 -0.24 -40.61
N ARG A 180 -8.10 -0.10 -41.24
CA ARG A 180 -7.81 1.05 -42.14
C ARG A 180 -8.61 1.07 -43.45
N ARG A 181 -9.49 0.09 -43.69
CA ARG A 181 -10.20 -0.11 -44.98
C ARG A 181 -11.71 0.14 -44.91
N ASN A 182 -12.31 0.09 -43.72
CA ASN A 182 -13.71 0.45 -43.51
C ASN A 182 -13.77 1.74 -42.67
N THR A 183 -14.51 2.73 -43.15
CA THR A 183 -14.79 3.98 -42.42
C THR A 183 -15.93 3.84 -41.39
N SER A 184 -16.56 2.66 -41.28
CA SER A 184 -17.55 2.37 -40.24
C SER A 184 -16.88 2.48 -38.85
N ALA A 185 -17.39 3.41 -38.06
CA ALA A 185 -16.63 4.15 -37.05
C ALA A 185 -16.56 3.51 -35.64
N SER A 186 -16.79 2.21 -35.51
CA SER A 186 -17.01 1.53 -34.22
C SER A 186 -16.20 0.24 -34.11
N ILE A 187 -15.69 -0.04 -32.90
CA ILE A 187 -15.07 -1.32 -32.55
C ILE A 187 -16.18 -2.27 -32.10
N ALA A 188 -16.27 -3.43 -32.74
CA ALA A 188 -17.20 -4.50 -32.39
C ALA A 188 -16.49 -5.86 -32.36
N PHE A 189 -16.84 -6.66 -31.36
CA PHE A 189 -16.28 -7.99 -31.15
C PHE A 189 -17.28 -8.91 -30.43
N SER A 190 -17.05 -10.21 -30.55
CA SER A 190 -17.84 -11.26 -29.91
C SER A 190 -17.00 -12.08 -28.94
N ILE A 191 -17.61 -12.53 -27.86
CA ILE A 191 -17.04 -13.52 -26.93
C ILE A 191 -18.03 -14.67 -26.79
N ASN A 192 -17.54 -15.90 -26.82
CA ASN A 192 -18.34 -17.09 -26.56
C ASN A 192 -18.47 -17.30 -25.04
N ALA A 193 -19.68 -17.15 -24.50
CA ALA A 193 -19.97 -17.29 -23.09
C ALA A 193 -19.68 -18.70 -22.53
N THR A 194 -19.65 -19.75 -23.36
CA THR A 194 -19.25 -21.10 -22.91
C THR A 194 -17.81 -21.17 -22.37
N HIS A 195 -16.96 -20.19 -22.71
CA HIS A 195 -15.59 -20.06 -22.20
C HIS A 195 -15.47 -19.15 -20.96
N VAL A 196 -16.60 -18.69 -20.39
CA VAL A 196 -16.66 -17.77 -19.25
C VAL A 196 -17.46 -18.42 -18.13
N GLN A 197 -16.88 -18.48 -16.93
CA GLN A 197 -17.52 -19.02 -15.72
C GLN A 197 -18.24 -17.92 -14.93
N SER A 198 -17.60 -16.76 -14.78
CA SER A 198 -18.14 -15.61 -14.05
C SER A 198 -17.36 -14.34 -14.45
N GLY A 199 -17.64 -13.20 -13.84
CA GLY A 199 -16.79 -12.03 -14.01
C GLY A 199 -16.99 -10.92 -12.97
N LEU A 200 -16.24 -9.85 -13.15
CA LEU A 200 -16.38 -8.56 -12.49
C LEU A 200 -16.56 -7.49 -13.56
N VAL A 201 -17.42 -6.50 -13.32
CA VAL A 201 -17.59 -5.34 -14.20
C VAL A 201 -17.66 -4.05 -13.39
N VAL A 202 -17.19 -2.95 -13.98
CA VAL A 202 -17.33 -1.58 -13.48
C VAL A 202 -18.14 -0.78 -14.51
N GLU A 203 -19.36 -0.36 -14.19
CA GLU A 203 -20.31 0.25 -15.14
C GLU A 203 -20.80 1.63 -14.64
N ARG A 204 -21.01 2.59 -15.56
CA ARG A 204 -21.51 3.93 -15.21
C ARG A 204 -23.01 3.90 -14.85
N THR A 205 -23.29 3.93 -13.56
CA THR A 205 -24.64 3.92 -12.97
C THR A 205 -25.11 5.27 -12.44
N LYS A 206 -24.19 6.24 -12.30
CA LYS A 206 -24.47 7.61 -11.84
C LYS A 206 -23.76 8.64 -12.75
N SER A 207 -24.13 9.91 -12.61
CA SER A 207 -23.51 10.97 -13.40
C SER A 207 -22.03 11.19 -13.12
N SER A 208 -21.55 10.89 -11.92
CA SER A 208 -20.15 11.09 -11.50
C SER A 208 -19.41 9.83 -11.03
N TRP A 209 -20.03 8.65 -11.14
CA TRP A 209 -19.57 7.42 -10.49
C TRP A 209 -19.91 6.16 -11.30
N CYS A 210 -19.04 5.14 -11.23
CA CYS A 210 -19.24 3.82 -11.80
C CYS A 210 -19.30 2.72 -10.73
N THR A 211 -20.42 1.98 -10.67
CA THR A 211 -20.63 0.85 -9.78
C THR A 211 -19.82 -0.37 -10.22
N SER A 212 -19.11 -1.01 -9.28
CA SER A 212 -18.50 -2.32 -9.48
C SER A 212 -19.44 -3.46 -9.04
N ARG A 213 -19.51 -4.57 -9.79
CA ARG A 213 -20.27 -5.76 -9.39
C ARG A 213 -19.68 -7.06 -9.96
N ARG A 214 -20.06 -8.19 -9.36
CA ARG A 214 -19.88 -9.54 -9.91
C ARG A 214 -20.95 -9.82 -10.97
N LEU A 215 -20.61 -10.69 -11.91
CA LEU A 215 -21.48 -11.26 -12.95
C LEU A 215 -21.49 -12.79 -12.81
N GLU A 216 -22.64 -13.44 -12.92
CA GLU A 216 -22.72 -14.90 -13.04
C GLU A 216 -22.64 -15.32 -14.52
N SER A 217 -23.24 -14.53 -15.41
CA SER A 217 -23.18 -14.71 -16.86
C SER A 217 -22.66 -13.46 -17.56
N LEU A 218 -21.89 -13.67 -18.63
CA LEU A 218 -21.45 -12.59 -19.53
C LEU A 218 -22.61 -11.81 -20.15
N GLY A 219 -23.80 -12.42 -20.26
CA GLY A 219 -25.02 -11.78 -20.75
C GLY A 219 -25.58 -10.69 -19.82
N GLU A 220 -25.14 -10.63 -18.56
CA GLU A 220 -25.57 -9.62 -17.59
C GLU A 220 -24.92 -8.24 -17.79
N VAL A 221 -23.85 -8.12 -18.60
CA VAL A 221 -23.26 -6.81 -18.90
C VAL A 221 -24.32 -5.91 -19.53
N SER A 222 -24.38 -4.64 -19.12
CA SER A 222 -25.42 -3.72 -19.56
C SER A 222 -25.32 -3.41 -21.06
N SER A 223 -26.47 -3.26 -21.70
CA SER A 223 -26.59 -2.62 -23.02
C SER A 223 -26.62 -1.09 -22.95
N ASP A 224 -26.87 -0.56 -21.75
CA ASP A 224 -27.27 0.84 -21.56
C ASP A 224 -26.16 1.62 -20.84
N PHE A 225 -25.55 1.00 -19.82
CA PHE A 225 -24.46 1.56 -19.04
C PHE A 225 -23.10 1.22 -19.63
N GLY A 226 -22.22 2.23 -19.71
CA GLY A 226 -20.86 2.05 -20.21
C GLY A 226 -19.98 1.29 -19.24
N SER A 227 -19.32 0.22 -19.71
CA SER A 227 -18.31 -0.52 -18.96
C SER A 227 -16.95 0.18 -19.01
N ASN A 228 -16.36 0.49 -17.85
CA ASN A 228 -14.98 0.95 -17.70
C ASN A 228 -13.98 -0.22 -17.63
N LEU A 229 -14.39 -1.35 -17.06
CA LEU A 229 -13.54 -2.53 -16.89
C LEU A 229 -14.44 -3.76 -16.89
N ILE A 230 -14.04 -4.80 -17.63
CA ILE A 230 -14.61 -6.15 -17.51
C ILE A 230 -13.45 -7.10 -17.21
N VAL A 231 -13.59 -7.96 -16.20
CA VAL A 231 -12.66 -9.06 -15.89
C VAL A 231 -13.45 -10.35 -15.92
N LEU A 232 -13.08 -11.28 -16.81
CA LEU A 232 -13.79 -12.55 -16.99
C LEU A 232 -12.97 -13.69 -16.40
N GLU A 233 -13.59 -14.48 -15.54
CA GLU A 233 -13.07 -15.77 -15.08
C GLU A 233 -13.33 -16.81 -16.17
N LEU A 234 -12.29 -17.43 -16.70
CA LEU A 234 -12.42 -18.34 -17.85
C LEU A 234 -12.74 -19.77 -17.40
N SER A 235 -13.86 -20.30 -17.90
CA SER A 235 -14.23 -21.69 -17.69
C SER A 235 -13.19 -22.63 -18.31
N GLN A 236 -13.06 -23.84 -17.77
CA GLN A 236 -12.18 -24.89 -18.30
C GLN A 236 -10.67 -24.56 -18.34
N SER A 237 -10.24 -23.44 -17.77
CA SER A 237 -8.83 -23.06 -17.72
C SER A 237 -8.05 -23.84 -16.64
N CYS A 238 -6.87 -24.36 -16.98
CA CYS A 238 -6.05 -25.18 -16.07
C CYS A 238 -5.27 -24.38 -15.00
N GLY A 239 -5.45 -23.05 -14.94
CA GLY A 239 -4.66 -22.14 -14.10
C GLY A 239 -5.41 -20.92 -13.56
N ASN A 240 -6.74 -20.99 -13.43
CA ASN A 240 -7.61 -19.85 -13.08
C ASN A 240 -7.33 -18.65 -14.00
N GLU A 241 -7.40 -18.86 -15.31
CA GLU A 241 -7.10 -17.83 -16.30
C GLU A 241 -8.18 -16.74 -16.29
N VAL A 242 -7.75 -15.49 -16.46
CA VAL A 242 -8.62 -14.31 -16.46
C VAL A 242 -8.36 -13.45 -17.69
N LEU A 243 -9.45 -13.03 -18.35
CA LEU A 243 -9.41 -12.06 -19.45
C LEU A 243 -9.85 -10.69 -18.95
N VAL A 244 -8.93 -9.73 -18.96
CA VAL A 244 -9.18 -8.32 -18.68
C VAL A 244 -9.48 -7.59 -19.98
N ILE A 245 -10.60 -6.85 -20.02
CA ILE A 245 -11.05 -6.03 -21.14
C ILE A 245 -11.14 -4.58 -20.64
N LEU A 246 -10.35 -3.70 -21.24
CA LEU A 246 -10.23 -2.29 -20.87
C LEU A 246 -10.47 -1.42 -22.13
N PRO A 247 -11.68 -0.85 -22.32
CA PRO A 247 -11.90 0.14 -23.36
C PRO A 247 -11.16 1.43 -22.98
N VAL A 248 -10.44 2.04 -23.92
CA VAL A 248 -9.67 3.26 -23.68
C VAL A 248 -9.93 4.29 -24.75
N PHE A 249 -9.88 5.55 -24.36
CA PHE A 249 -10.36 6.68 -25.13
C PHE A 249 -9.27 7.75 -25.24
N ASP A 250 -9.25 8.47 -26.36
CA ASP A 250 -8.34 9.60 -26.56
C ASP A 250 -8.93 10.85 -25.89
N ASP A 251 -8.08 11.64 -25.24
CA ASP A 251 -8.51 12.81 -24.47
C ASP A 251 -8.90 13.96 -25.40
N GLY A 252 -10.09 14.54 -25.20
CA GLY A 252 -10.59 15.69 -25.98
C GLY A 252 -11.51 15.31 -27.15
N HIS A 253 -11.85 14.03 -27.30
CA HIS A 253 -12.91 13.56 -28.20
C HIS A 253 -14.25 13.35 -27.44
N PRO A 254 -15.41 13.49 -28.11
CA PRO A 254 -16.71 13.27 -27.49
C PRO A 254 -16.87 11.91 -26.81
N SER A 255 -17.73 11.84 -25.80
CA SER A 255 -17.93 10.63 -24.98
C SER A 255 -18.28 9.39 -25.82
N ALA A 256 -17.61 8.28 -25.49
CA ALA A 256 -17.89 6.95 -26.03
C ALA A 256 -17.85 5.90 -24.91
N ARG A 257 -18.52 4.77 -25.10
CA ARG A 257 -18.68 3.73 -24.08
C ARG A 257 -18.75 2.33 -24.68
N LEU A 258 -18.18 1.35 -23.96
CA LEU A 258 -18.32 -0.07 -24.27
C LEU A 258 -19.64 -0.59 -23.67
N VAL A 259 -20.47 -1.23 -24.49
CA VAL A 259 -21.74 -1.86 -24.06
C VAL A 259 -21.90 -3.24 -24.69
N ARG A 260 -22.79 -4.07 -24.12
CA ARG A 260 -23.27 -5.31 -24.75
C ARG A 260 -24.32 -4.96 -25.82
N SER A 261 -24.12 -5.38 -27.07
CA SER A 261 -25.01 -5.02 -28.19
C SER A 261 -26.10 -6.07 -28.48
N SER A 262 -25.75 -7.35 -28.57
CA SER A 262 -26.71 -8.46 -28.71
C SER A 262 -26.21 -9.77 -28.09
N CYS A 263 -27.11 -10.74 -27.91
CA CYS A 263 -26.82 -12.08 -27.45
C CYS A 263 -27.40 -13.10 -28.44
N ASP A 264 -26.53 -13.76 -29.21
CA ASP A 264 -26.90 -14.71 -30.26
C ASP A 264 -26.58 -16.14 -29.80
N GLY A 265 -27.45 -16.70 -28.96
CA GLY A 265 -27.20 -17.95 -28.25
C GLY A 265 -26.06 -17.76 -27.23
N ASP A 266 -25.02 -18.58 -27.32
CA ASP A 266 -23.83 -18.48 -26.48
C ASP A 266 -22.87 -17.36 -26.89
N ILE A 267 -23.11 -16.68 -28.01
CA ILE A 267 -22.23 -15.61 -28.51
C ILE A 267 -22.75 -14.26 -28.00
N ILE A 268 -21.96 -13.59 -27.16
CA ILE A 268 -22.24 -12.26 -26.65
C ILE A 268 -21.46 -11.22 -27.46
N ASN A 269 -22.16 -10.24 -28.03
CA ASN A 269 -21.58 -9.19 -28.83
C ASN A 269 -21.39 -7.91 -28.02
N PHE A 270 -20.27 -7.24 -28.25
CA PHE A 270 -19.89 -5.99 -27.61
C PHE A 270 -19.59 -4.93 -28.67
N GLU A 271 -19.94 -3.68 -28.37
CA GLU A 271 -19.72 -2.55 -29.26
C GLU A 271 -19.29 -1.29 -28.49
N ILE A 272 -18.42 -0.47 -29.09
CA ILE A 272 -18.18 0.91 -28.64
C ILE A 272 -19.21 1.85 -29.29
N VAL A 273 -20.10 2.42 -28.49
CA VAL A 273 -21.12 3.39 -28.95
C VAL A 273 -20.83 4.81 -28.46
N GLY A 274 -21.34 5.81 -29.17
CA GLY A 274 -21.14 7.23 -28.86
C GLY A 274 -20.31 7.97 -29.91
N ALA A 275 -20.29 9.31 -29.85
CA ALA A 275 -19.69 10.15 -30.89
C ALA A 275 -18.16 10.02 -30.99
N GLY A 276 -17.47 9.60 -29.92
CA GLY A 276 -16.03 9.32 -29.94
C GLY A 276 -15.64 7.90 -30.38
N ALA A 277 -16.57 7.05 -30.83
CA ALA A 277 -16.31 5.63 -31.06
C ALA A 277 -15.14 5.34 -32.02
N SER A 278 -14.90 6.23 -33.00
CA SER A 278 -13.79 6.10 -33.96
C SER A 278 -12.39 6.30 -33.36
N HIS A 279 -12.32 6.92 -32.18
CA HIS A 279 -11.08 7.24 -31.46
C HIS A 279 -10.82 6.27 -30.30
N ALA A 280 -11.77 5.40 -29.98
CA ALA A 280 -11.61 4.37 -28.96
C ALA A 280 -10.68 3.24 -29.41
N LYS A 281 -10.08 2.55 -28.44
CA LYS A 281 -9.38 1.27 -28.60
C LYS A 281 -9.85 0.35 -27.47
N VAL A 282 -9.73 -0.97 -27.64
CA VAL A 282 -9.96 -1.91 -26.52
C VAL A 282 -8.68 -2.67 -26.26
N SER A 283 -8.10 -2.46 -25.07
CA SER A 283 -6.93 -3.19 -24.58
C SER A 283 -7.37 -4.47 -23.91
N LEU A 284 -6.65 -5.55 -24.15
CA LEU A 284 -6.95 -6.90 -23.68
C LEU A 284 -5.71 -7.47 -23.00
N ALA A 285 -5.89 -8.11 -21.84
CA ALA A 285 -4.83 -8.87 -21.17
C ALA A 285 -5.36 -10.21 -20.69
N LEU A 286 -4.60 -11.28 -20.96
CA LEU A 286 -4.87 -12.63 -20.50
C LEU A 286 -3.77 -13.04 -19.51
N GLY A 287 -4.16 -13.43 -18.30
CA GLY A 287 -3.26 -13.87 -17.23
C GLY A 287 -3.98 -14.78 -16.25
N THR A 288 -3.61 -14.76 -14.97
CA THR A 288 -4.21 -15.61 -13.92
C THR A 288 -4.81 -14.79 -12.78
N ALA A 289 -5.86 -15.31 -12.13
CA ALA A 289 -6.55 -14.65 -11.02
C ALA A 289 -5.61 -14.29 -9.86
N GLY A 290 -4.66 -15.18 -9.52
CA GLY A 290 -3.67 -14.94 -8.46
C GLY A 290 -2.71 -13.77 -8.73
N LYS A 291 -2.57 -13.35 -9.99
CA LYS A 291 -1.78 -12.17 -10.40
C LYS A 291 -2.66 -11.04 -10.94
N LEU A 292 -3.98 -11.01 -10.64
CA LEU A 292 -4.95 -10.09 -11.27
C LEU A 292 -4.53 -8.60 -11.22
N LYS A 293 -4.01 -8.11 -10.09
CA LYS A 293 -3.53 -6.71 -9.95
C LYS A 293 -2.39 -6.41 -10.95
N GLU A 294 -1.49 -7.36 -11.18
CA GLU A 294 -0.40 -7.28 -12.16
C GLU A 294 -0.93 -7.35 -13.60
N VAL A 295 -1.91 -8.22 -13.88
CA VAL A 295 -2.56 -8.35 -15.19
C VAL A 295 -3.26 -7.05 -15.58
N ILE A 296 -3.99 -6.42 -14.66
CA ILE A 296 -4.65 -5.11 -14.92
C ILE A 296 -3.60 -4.00 -15.08
N ALA A 297 -2.55 -3.97 -14.25
CA ALA A 297 -1.45 -3.01 -14.40
C ALA A 297 -0.74 -3.13 -15.76
N ALA A 298 -0.49 -4.35 -16.22
CA ALA A 298 0.06 -4.63 -17.55
C ALA A 298 -0.90 -4.19 -18.66
N CYS A 299 -2.21 -4.45 -18.52
CA CYS A 299 -3.23 -4.01 -19.46
C CYS A 299 -3.29 -2.48 -19.59
N ARG A 300 -3.30 -1.74 -18.46
CA ARG A 300 -3.27 -0.27 -18.43
C ARG A 300 -2.01 0.28 -19.08
N THR A 301 -0.85 -0.30 -18.75
CA THR A 301 0.45 0.08 -19.34
C THR A 301 0.48 -0.16 -20.85
N HIS A 302 -0.10 -1.26 -21.33
CA HIS A 302 -0.25 -1.54 -22.76
C HIS A 302 -1.16 -0.52 -23.44
N ALA A 303 -2.30 -0.21 -22.83
CA ALA A 303 -3.25 0.78 -23.33
C ALA A 303 -2.63 2.19 -23.46
N ALA A 304 -1.87 2.63 -22.46
CA ALA A 304 -1.14 3.90 -22.50
C ALA A 304 -0.18 3.99 -23.69
N ARG A 305 0.56 2.91 -23.97
CA ARG A 305 1.44 2.82 -25.16
C ARG A 305 0.61 2.83 -26.45
N SER A 306 -0.49 2.09 -26.51
CA SER A 306 -1.38 2.05 -27.67
C SER A 306 -1.93 3.43 -28.03
N LEU A 307 -2.40 4.22 -27.05
CA LEU A 307 -2.85 5.60 -27.28
C LEU A 307 -1.70 6.49 -27.80
N ARG A 308 -0.50 6.44 -27.21
CA ARG A 308 0.68 7.21 -27.64
C ARG A 308 1.22 6.89 -29.05
N THR A 309 0.83 5.78 -29.67
CA THR A 309 1.21 5.46 -31.07
C THR A 309 0.30 6.11 -32.12
N SER A 310 -0.78 6.77 -31.69
CA SER A 310 -1.49 7.75 -32.51
C SER A 310 -0.55 8.94 -32.79
N ILE A 311 -0.43 9.38 -34.04
CA ILE A 311 0.63 10.30 -34.49
C ILE A 311 0.47 11.69 -33.85
N HIS A 312 1.19 11.95 -32.75
CA HIS A 312 1.74 13.25 -32.37
C HIS A 312 2.81 13.08 -31.28
N GLU A 313 3.96 13.74 -31.42
CA GLU A 313 4.93 13.88 -30.32
C GLU A 313 4.27 14.63 -29.15
N PRO A 314 4.61 14.32 -27.89
CA PRO A 314 4.10 15.05 -26.74
C PRO A 314 4.66 16.47 -26.73
N LEU A 315 3.90 17.43 -27.24
CA LEU A 315 4.12 18.87 -27.07
C LEU A 315 3.80 19.31 -25.62
N GLY A 316 4.45 18.66 -24.65
CA GLY A 316 4.31 18.89 -23.22
C GLY A 316 5.34 19.85 -22.62
N LEU A 317 6.07 20.63 -23.45
CA LEU A 317 6.95 21.72 -23.01
C LEU A 317 7.08 22.78 -24.12
N SER A 318 6.43 23.95 -23.97
CA SER A 318 6.90 25.31 -24.36
C SER A 318 5.80 26.36 -24.71
N TRP A 319 4.93 26.74 -23.76
CA TRP A 319 4.01 27.88 -23.94
C TRP A 319 4.68 29.28 -23.93
N SER A 320 6.03 29.38 -23.97
CA SER A 320 6.74 30.68 -23.97
C SER A 320 7.84 30.84 -25.03
N ALA A 321 7.93 29.96 -26.03
CA ALA A 321 9.01 30.01 -27.04
C ALA A 321 8.55 30.06 -28.51
N LYS A 322 7.24 29.94 -28.80
CA LYS A 322 6.73 29.72 -30.17
C LYS A 322 6.06 30.93 -30.84
N LYS A 323 6.08 32.12 -30.22
CA LYS A 323 5.44 33.35 -30.78
C LYS A 323 6.41 34.33 -31.44
N THR A 324 7.67 33.94 -31.65
CA THR A 324 8.73 34.73 -32.29
C THR A 324 9.20 34.18 -33.64
N LEU A 325 8.54 33.15 -34.18
CA LEU A 325 8.85 32.51 -35.46
C LEU A 325 7.57 32.22 -36.26
N ASP A 326 6.75 33.25 -36.47
CA ASP A 326 5.74 33.30 -37.56
C ASP A 326 5.46 34.77 -37.93
N VAL A 327 6.49 35.42 -38.48
CA VAL A 327 6.36 36.64 -39.29
C VAL A 327 7.09 36.34 -40.60
N ASP A 328 6.30 36.03 -41.64
CA ASP A 328 6.59 36.01 -43.09
C ASP A 328 6.09 34.74 -43.80
N SER A 329 4.79 34.68 -44.08
CA SER A 329 4.31 34.23 -45.40
C SER A 329 2.93 34.80 -45.73
N SER A 330 2.67 35.00 -47.02
CA SER A 330 1.63 35.90 -47.53
C SER A 330 0.39 35.18 -48.10
N LEU A 331 -0.78 35.79 -47.89
CA LEU A 331 -1.92 35.94 -48.83
C LEU A 331 -2.18 34.84 -49.87
N SER A 332 -3.40 34.26 -49.85
CA SER A 332 -4.45 34.55 -50.86
C SER A 332 -5.71 33.66 -50.71
N ASP A 333 -6.91 34.26 -50.73
CA ASP A 333 -8.10 33.93 -51.56
C ASP A 333 -8.66 32.46 -51.59
N VAL A 334 -9.98 32.14 -51.56
CA VAL A 334 -11.20 32.95 -51.83
C VAL A 334 -12.55 32.19 -51.53
N ILE A 335 -13.66 32.94 -51.32
CA ILE A 335 -15.12 32.64 -51.54
C ILE A 335 -15.96 31.75 -50.56
N LEU A 336 -17.04 32.37 -50.05
CA LEU A 336 -18.33 31.87 -49.50
C LEU A 336 -19.45 32.10 -50.55
N PRO A 337 -20.64 31.43 -50.58
CA PRO A 337 -21.67 31.38 -49.50
C PRO A 337 -22.37 29.97 -49.40
N SER A 338 -23.60 29.69 -48.92
CA SER A 338 -24.79 30.47 -48.49
C SER A 338 -25.76 29.68 -47.55
N VAL A 339 -26.63 30.42 -46.84
CA VAL A 339 -27.81 30.02 -46.01
C VAL A 339 -29.13 30.06 -46.87
N PRO A 340 -30.42 30.00 -46.38
CA PRO A 340 -31.03 29.72 -45.05
C PRO A 340 -32.35 28.84 -45.01
N PHE A 341 -33.01 28.82 -43.83
CA PHE A 341 -34.43 28.52 -43.44
C PHE A 341 -34.78 27.11 -42.88
N ALA A 342 -35.75 26.89 -41.97
CA ALA A 342 -36.36 27.61 -40.81
C ALA A 342 -37.65 26.86 -40.32
N TYR A 343 -38.26 27.29 -39.20
CA TYR A 343 -39.45 26.80 -38.44
C TYR A 343 -39.11 25.79 -37.32
N ASP A 344 -39.30 26.05 -36.02
CA ASP A 344 -40.37 26.65 -35.18
C ASP A 344 -41.41 25.63 -34.66
N GLU A 345 -41.38 25.45 -33.32
CA GLU A 345 -42.51 25.40 -32.36
C GLU A 345 -43.52 24.21 -32.39
N VAL A 346 -44.17 23.77 -31.30
CA VAL A 346 -44.25 24.23 -29.89
C VAL A 346 -44.58 23.05 -28.92
N GLU A 347 -44.29 23.27 -27.64
CA GLU A 347 -44.66 22.60 -26.37
C GLU A 347 -45.69 21.44 -26.31
N SER A 348 -45.49 20.53 -25.35
CA SER A 348 -46.55 20.15 -24.40
C SER A 348 -45.99 19.74 -23.04
N VAL A 349 -46.63 20.18 -21.96
CA VAL A 349 -46.27 19.95 -20.55
C VAL A 349 -47.19 18.89 -19.95
N ASP A 350 -46.66 17.92 -19.19
CA ASP A 350 -47.21 17.62 -17.85
C ASP A 350 -46.20 16.86 -16.96
N ALA A 351 -46.39 16.97 -15.65
CA ALA A 351 -45.42 16.63 -14.62
C ALA A 351 -45.61 15.23 -14.01
N SER A 352 -44.54 14.68 -13.40
CA SER A 352 -44.57 14.26 -11.98
C SER A 352 -43.23 13.65 -11.51
N PHE A 353 -43.05 13.65 -10.18
CA PHE A 353 -41.96 13.03 -9.39
C PHE A 353 -40.58 13.68 -9.39
N TYR A 354 -40.43 14.64 -8.47
CA TYR A 354 -39.15 15.04 -7.86
C TYR A 354 -38.62 13.93 -6.94
N SER A 355 -37.29 13.87 -6.78
CA SER A 355 -36.61 13.25 -5.64
C SER A 355 -35.40 14.13 -5.28
N ASP A 356 -35.48 14.83 -4.16
CA ASP A 356 -34.51 15.87 -3.80
C ASP A 356 -33.21 15.32 -3.19
N SER A 357 -32.14 16.08 -3.37
CA SER A 357 -30.90 16.00 -2.58
C SER A 357 -30.53 17.37 -2.02
N THR A 358 -31.50 18.06 -1.43
CA THR A 358 -31.34 19.21 -0.53
C THR A 358 -32.59 19.33 0.34
N ALA A 359 -32.51 18.92 1.60
CA ALA A 359 -33.58 19.14 2.58
C ALA A 359 -32.99 19.46 3.95
N VAL A 360 -33.15 20.70 4.37
CA VAL A 360 -32.97 21.17 5.74
C VAL A 360 -34.23 20.82 6.53
N ASP A 361 -34.08 20.24 7.72
CA ASP A 361 -35.20 19.94 8.61
C ASP A 361 -35.90 21.24 9.05
N SER A 362 -37.14 21.45 8.64
CA SER A 362 -37.99 22.52 9.18
C SER A 362 -39.37 21.99 9.55
N ALA A 363 -39.71 22.16 10.83
CA ALA A 363 -40.90 21.56 11.44
C ALA A 363 -42.20 22.33 11.14
N ASP A 364 -43.33 21.61 11.18
CA ASP A 364 -44.67 22.11 10.92
C ASP A 364 -45.05 23.40 11.68
N GLN A 365 -45.54 24.41 10.95
CA GLN A 365 -46.55 25.34 11.49
C GLN A 365 -47.41 26.06 10.42
N SER A 366 -48.64 25.57 10.28
CA SER A 366 -49.90 26.22 9.86
C SER A 366 -49.90 27.57 9.08
N LEU A 367 -50.37 27.49 7.82
CA LEU A 367 -51.26 28.40 7.07
C LEU A 367 -51.68 29.77 7.70
N SER A 368 -51.45 30.89 6.99
CA SER A 368 -52.50 31.89 6.67
C SER A 368 -52.05 33.08 5.78
N SER A 369 -52.65 33.18 4.59
CA SER A 369 -53.25 34.38 3.96
C SER A 369 -52.50 35.74 3.78
N ALA A 370 -52.46 36.17 2.51
CA ALA A 370 -52.79 37.52 1.98
C ALA A 370 -51.72 38.64 1.77
N SER A 371 -51.42 38.84 0.47
CA SER A 371 -51.56 40.11 -0.29
C SER A 371 -50.55 41.29 -0.16
N SER A 372 -50.13 41.74 -1.36
CA SER A 372 -49.68 43.12 -1.73
C SER A 372 -48.33 43.62 -1.19
N MET A 373 -47.64 44.59 -1.80
CA MET A 373 -47.49 45.11 -3.19
C MET A 373 -46.41 46.22 -3.13
N MET A 374 -45.90 46.70 -4.28
CA MET A 374 -45.19 47.99 -4.47
C MET A 374 -43.72 48.13 -3.98
N LEU A 375 -42.80 47.88 -4.93
CA LEU A 375 -41.73 48.83 -5.33
C LEU A 375 -42.36 50.16 -5.85
N PRO A 376 -41.65 51.33 -6.03
CA PRO A 376 -40.35 51.39 -6.73
C PRO A 376 -39.40 52.63 -6.49
N SER A 377 -38.32 52.64 -7.30
CA SER A 377 -37.59 53.82 -7.85
C SER A 377 -36.67 54.60 -6.90
N ALA A 378 -35.34 54.77 -7.10
CA ALA A 378 -34.47 55.02 -8.28
C ALA A 378 -34.22 56.51 -8.61
N GLY A 379 -33.00 56.82 -9.08
CA GLY A 379 -32.41 58.17 -9.30
C GLY A 379 -31.01 58.23 -8.66
N ASP A 380 -29.83 58.07 -9.31
CA ASP A 380 -29.27 58.36 -10.65
C ASP A 380 -28.32 59.60 -10.65
N ASP A 381 -27.49 59.76 -11.70
CA ASP A 381 -26.57 60.89 -12.05
C ASP A 381 -25.07 60.89 -11.61
N THR A 382 -24.28 60.07 -12.33
CA THR A 382 -23.05 60.34 -13.15
C THR A 382 -21.95 61.45 -12.86
N PRO A 383 -20.70 61.31 -13.43
CA PRO A 383 -19.45 61.99 -12.98
C PRO A 383 -18.94 63.13 -13.90
N PRO A 384 -17.73 63.74 -13.66
CA PRO A 384 -16.45 63.32 -14.30
C PRO A 384 -15.20 63.51 -13.36
N THR A 385 -13.91 63.20 -13.67
CA THR A 385 -13.06 63.61 -14.83
C THR A 385 -11.70 62.86 -14.85
N LEU A 386 -10.98 62.94 -15.98
CA LEU A 386 -9.79 62.19 -16.40
C LEU A 386 -8.42 62.66 -15.84
N GLN A 387 -7.42 61.75 -15.82
CA GLN A 387 -6.05 62.05 -16.27
C GLN A 387 -5.33 60.78 -16.79
N GLU A 388 -4.45 60.92 -17.80
CA GLU A 388 -3.90 59.85 -18.65
C GLU A 388 -2.43 59.47 -18.35
N ALA A 389 -2.02 58.27 -18.84
CA ALA A 389 -0.66 57.84 -19.24
C ALA A 389 0.44 57.73 -18.14
N ASP A 390 1.33 56.72 -18.12
CA ASP A 390 2.08 56.09 -19.23
C ASP A 390 2.61 54.66 -18.90
N ASP A 391 3.05 53.93 -19.94
CA ASP A 391 3.79 52.66 -19.88
C ASP A 391 5.10 52.72 -19.06
N VAL A 392 5.44 51.65 -18.32
CA VAL A 392 6.75 50.95 -18.41
C VAL A 392 6.61 49.51 -17.91
N SER A 393 6.96 48.55 -18.76
CA SER A 393 7.19 47.15 -18.38
C SER A 393 8.57 46.95 -17.73
N THR A 394 8.69 46.10 -16.71
CA THR A 394 9.70 45.02 -16.69
C THR A 394 9.54 44.03 -15.53
N VAL A 395 9.64 42.75 -15.89
CA VAL A 395 9.90 41.59 -15.02
C VAL A 395 11.19 41.78 -14.22
N ASN A 396 11.18 41.42 -12.93
CA ASN A 396 12.29 40.74 -12.23
C ASN A 396 11.90 40.35 -10.80
N GLY A 397 12.11 39.09 -10.40
CA GLY A 397 11.90 38.66 -9.00
C GLY A 397 11.72 37.16 -8.74
N ASP A 398 11.72 36.31 -9.76
CA ASP A 398 11.36 34.90 -9.65
C ASP A 398 12.29 34.10 -8.69
N ARG A 399 11.69 33.48 -7.66
CA ARG A 399 12.35 32.58 -6.70
C ARG A 399 11.45 31.40 -6.34
N THR A 400 11.00 30.69 -7.37
CA THR A 400 10.42 29.34 -7.21
C THR A 400 11.46 28.37 -6.64
N VAL A 401 11.23 27.85 -5.43
CA VAL A 401 12.08 26.84 -4.79
C VAL A 401 11.74 25.47 -5.39
N GLN A 402 12.74 24.82 -6.00
CA GLN A 402 12.55 23.51 -6.64
C GLN A 402 12.18 22.43 -5.61
N ALA A 403 11.10 21.71 -5.87
CA ALA A 403 10.70 20.53 -5.11
C ALA A 403 11.45 19.28 -5.60
N ASP A 404 12.10 18.56 -4.69
CA ASP A 404 12.85 17.34 -5.02
C ASP A 404 11.91 16.19 -5.44
N THR A 405 12.21 15.56 -6.58
CA THR A 405 11.40 14.48 -7.15
C THR A 405 11.76 13.12 -6.54
N ALA A 406 10.83 12.50 -5.82
CA ALA A 406 11.00 11.14 -5.27
C ALA A 406 10.43 10.07 -6.22
N THR A 407 11.19 9.00 -6.48
CA THR A 407 10.83 7.94 -7.45
C THR A 407 10.14 6.71 -6.81
N GLN A 408 9.46 6.88 -5.68
CA GLN A 408 8.68 5.83 -5.04
C GLN A 408 7.22 6.27 -4.89
N PRO A 409 6.23 5.34 -4.94
CA PRO A 409 4.85 5.67 -4.63
C PRO A 409 4.77 6.29 -3.22
N PRO A 410 3.97 7.35 -3.00
CA PRO A 410 3.93 8.01 -1.70
C PRO A 410 3.47 7.02 -0.62
N GLN A 411 4.31 6.79 0.39
CA GLN A 411 3.86 6.12 1.60
C GLN A 411 2.75 6.95 2.24
N ALA A 412 1.70 6.31 2.72
CA ALA A 412 0.67 6.97 3.52
C ALA A 412 1.36 7.70 4.70
N ARG A 413 1.25 9.03 4.73
CA ARG A 413 1.83 9.83 5.81
C ARG A 413 1.06 9.51 7.09
N ALA A 414 1.73 8.89 8.06
CA ALA A 414 1.14 8.45 9.31
C ALA A 414 0.44 9.60 10.06
N GLY A 415 -0.75 9.32 10.60
CA GLY A 415 -1.62 10.25 11.31
C GLY A 415 -2.96 10.47 10.60
N LEU A 416 -3.97 10.94 11.34
CA LEU A 416 -5.32 11.11 10.83
C LEU A 416 -5.49 12.48 10.16
N GLY A 417 -6.18 12.52 9.02
CA GLY A 417 -6.80 13.74 8.53
C GLY A 417 -8.17 13.95 9.18
N PHE A 418 -8.59 15.20 9.30
CA PHE A 418 -9.94 15.59 9.67
C PHE A 418 -10.62 16.27 8.48
N CYS A 419 -11.91 16.01 8.24
CA CYS A 419 -12.70 16.66 7.21
C CYS A 419 -13.96 17.30 7.81
N THR A 420 -14.36 18.47 7.32
CA THR A 420 -15.48 19.23 7.90
C THR A 420 -16.87 18.71 7.51
N TRP A 421 -17.02 18.00 6.37
CA TRP A 421 -18.31 17.74 5.73
C TRP A 421 -19.41 17.10 6.60
N GLU A 422 -19.14 15.96 7.26
CA GLU A 422 -20.10 15.32 8.19
C GLU A 422 -19.95 15.85 9.63
N ALA A 423 -18.89 16.63 9.91
CA ALA A 423 -18.57 17.14 11.23
C ALA A 423 -19.35 18.40 11.61
N MET A 424 -19.66 19.26 10.64
CA MET A 424 -20.43 20.50 10.87
C MET A 424 -21.88 20.18 11.25
N GLN A 425 -22.41 20.92 12.22
CA GLN A 425 -23.73 20.67 12.80
C GLN A 425 -24.79 21.67 12.34
N ASN A 426 -24.39 22.79 11.74
CA ASN A 426 -25.31 23.74 11.11
C ASN A 426 -26.01 23.18 9.86
N GLU A 427 -27.18 23.74 9.55
CA GLU A 427 -28.08 23.29 8.47
C GLU A 427 -27.45 23.30 7.08
N GLU A 428 -26.52 24.24 6.84
CA GLU A 428 -25.82 24.41 5.55
C GLU A 428 -24.47 23.66 5.49
N ARG A 429 -24.08 22.94 6.55
CA ARG A 429 -22.78 22.27 6.74
C ARG A 429 -21.54 23.17 6.57
N ARG A 430 -21.70 24.48 6.69
CA ARG A 430 -20.64 25.48 6.46
C ARG A 430 -19.57 25.42 7.55
N PRO A 431 -18.26 25.49 7.21
CA PRO A 431 -17.17 25.29 8.16
C PRO A 431 -16.80 26.56 8.95
N TYR A 432 -17.75 27.11 9.72
CA TYR A 432 -17.52 28.18 10.69
C TYR A 432 -16.34 27.83 11.61
N LEU A 433 -15.45 28.80 11.87
CA LEU A 433 -14.22 28.57 12.63
C LEU A 433 -14.52 28.05 14.04
N SER A 434 -15.56 28.57 14.70
CA SER A 434 -15.95 28.11 16.04
C SER A 434 -16.34 26.62 16.07
N GLU A 435 -17.13 26.15 15.09
CA GLU A 435 -17.53 24.74 14.95
C GLU A 435 -16.34 23.84 14.60
N VAL A 436 -15.48 24.25 13.66
CA VAL A 436 -14.30 23.46 13.27
C VAL A 436 -13.32 23.32 14.43
N VAL A 437 -13.13 24.37 15.23
CA VAL A 437 -12.30 24.31 16.45
C VAL A 437 -12.93 23.37 17.49
N ALA A 438 -14.24 23.47 17.74
CA ALA A 438 -14.93 22.59 18.67
C ALA A 438 -14.87 21.11 18.25
N ALA A 439 -15.01 20.83 16.94
CA ALA A 439 -14.94 19.49 16.36
C ALA A 439 -13.52 18.91 16.44
N LEU A 440 -12.47 19.70 16.14
CA LEU A 440 -11.07 19.29 16.28
C LEU A 440 -10.69 19.03 17.76
N GLU A 441 -11.09 19.89 18.69
CA GLU A 441 -10.90 19.65 20.12
C GLU A 441 -11.62 18.38 20.59
N ALA A 442 -12.82 18.10 20.06
CA ALA A 442 -13.54 16.88 20.36
C ALA A 442 -12.88 15.64 19.75
N ALA A 443 -12.29 15.73 18.56
CA ALA A 443 -11.50 14.66 17.96
C ALA A 443 -10.27 14.34 18.82
N GLU A 444 -9.46 15.35 19.19
CA GLU A 444 -8.28 15.15 20.04
C GLU A 444 -8.64 14.60 21.43
N ARG A 445 -9.76 15.04 22.04
CA ARG A 445 -10.25 14.53 23.33
C ARG A 445 -10.67 13.05 23.28
N ARG A 446 -10.98 12.52 22.09
CA ARG A 446 -11.44 11.14 21.89
C ARG A 446 -10.34 10.21 21.39
N LEU A 447 -9.44 10.72 20.54
CA LEU A 447 -8.41 9.97 19.83
C LEU A 447 -7.00 10.18 20.42
N GLY A 448 -6.75 11.32 21.07
CA GLY A 448 -5.46 11.70 21.63
C GLY A 448 -5.02 13.09 21.13
N LEU A 449 -4.31 13.84 21.98
CA LEU A 449 -3.71 15.13 21.60
C LEU A 449 -2.71 14.91 20.45
N GLY A 450 -2.81 15.72 19.39
CA GLY A 450 -1.97 15.60 18.21
C GLY A 450 -2.27 14.42 17.28
N SER A 451 -3.39 13.70 17.47
CA SER A 451 -3.81 12.60 16.59
C SER A 451 -4.21 13.06 15.18
N ILE A 452 -4.69 14.31 15.06
CA ILE A 452 -5.05 14.96 13.80
C ILE A 452 -3.84 15.71 13.24
N VAL A 453 -3.36 15.27 12.07
CA VAL A 453 -2.17 15.83 11.40
C VAL A 453 -2.50 16.59 10.11
N ALA A 454 -3.74 16.50 9.63
CA ALA A 454 -4.23 17.23 8.48
C ALA A 454 -5.68 17.69 8.66
N LEU A 455 -6.05 18.79 8.02
CA LEU A 455 -7.44 19.29 7.90
C LEU A 455 -7.80 19.42 6.42
N LEU A 456 -8.98 18.96 6.05
CA LEU A 456 -9.66 19.25 4.79
C LEU A 456 -10.89 20.10 5.11
N ILE A 457 -10.86 21.36 4.65
CA ILE A 457 -12.00 22.26 4.67
C ILE A 457 -12.84 21.90 3.43
N ASP A 458 -13.90 21.13 3.63
CA ASP A 458 -14.83 20.69 2.57
C ASP A 458 -15.81 21.80 2.17
N ASP A 459 -16.75 21.53 1.26
CA ASP A 459 -17.70 22.53 0.70
C ASP A 459 -18.40 23.41 1.76
N GLY A 460 -18.74 24.63 1.36
CA GLY A 460 -19.41 25.66 2.17
C GLY A 460 -18.52 26.84 2.58
N TRP A 461 -17.20 26.77 2.32
CA TRP A 461 -16.22 27.78 2.75
C TRP A 461 -15.99 28.96 1.79
N GLN A 462 -16.22 28.76 0.48
CA GLN A 462 -15.86 29.70 -0.58
C GLN A 462 -16.79 30.93 -0.61
N ASP A 463 -16.26 32.10 -0.95
CA ASP A 463 -17.06 33.28 -1.32
C ASP A 463 -17.84 33.03 -2.63
N VAL A 464 -19.16 32.88 -2.49
CA VAL A 464 -20.06 32.35 -3.53
C VAL A 464 -21.33 33.20 -3.63
N VAL A 465 -21.65 33.68 -4.83
CA VAL A 465 -22.96 34.28 -5.12
C VAL A 465 -23.94 33.17 -5.52
N ARG A 466 -25.09 33.10 -4.84
CA ARG A 466 -26.19 32.16 -5.14
C ARG A 466 -27.36 32.89 -5.80
N GLY A 467 -27.76 32.44 -6.98
CA GLY A 467 -28.98 32.87 -7.65
C GLY A 467 -30.18 32.00 -7.26
N ALA A 468 -31.40 32.43 -7.60
CA ALA A 468 -32.64 31.74 -7.22
C ALA A 468 -32.78 30.29 -7.75
N ASN A 469 -32.04 29.93 -8.81
CA ASN A 469 -32.11 28.64 -9.49
C ASN A 469 -30.71 28.03 -9.79
N ASP A 470 -29.65 28.49 -9.10
CA ASP A 470 -28.30 27.93 -9.28
C ASP A 470 -27.71 27.42 -7.95
N ARG A 471 -26.77 26.48 -8.06
CA ARG A 471 -26.07 25.87 -6.92
C ARG A 471 -24.99 26.79 -6.32
N GLY A 472 -24.94 28.06 -6.75
CA GLY A 472 -23.88 29.01 -6.45
C GLY A 472 -22.79 29.09 -7.53
N ARG A 473 -22.18 30.27 -7.64
CA ARG A 473 -21.02 30.55 -8.50
C ARG A 473 -19.89 31.23 -7.71
N LEU A 474 -18.65 30.85 -7.99
CA LEU A 474 -17.46 31.37 -7.33
C LEU A 474 -17.29 32.87 -7.60
N ASN A 475 -17.24 33.69 -6.54
CA ASN A 475 -17.12 35.14 -6.67
C ASN A 475 -15.66 35.60 -6.56
N SER A 476 -14.96 35.20 -5.50
CA SER A 476 -13.53 35.40 -5.30
C SER A 476 -12.82 34.09 -4.93
N PHE A 477 -11.48 34.12 -4.82
CA PHE A 477 -10.71 32.97 -4.36
C PHE A 477 -10.65 32.87 -2.82
N ASP A 478 -11.15 33.89 -2.10
CA ASP A 478 -11.12 33.91 -0.64
C ASP A 478 -12.28 33.09 -0.04
N MET A 479 -12.12 32.83 1.25
CA MET A 479 -13.16 32.30 2.12
C MET A 479 -14.22 33.37 2.37
N ASP A 480 -15.48 32.94 2.47
CA ASP A 480 -16.57 33.83 2.88
C ASP A 480 -16.26 34.43 4.29
N PRO A 481 -16.30 35.77 4.46
CA PRO A 481 -16.06 36.43 5.75
C PRO A 481 -16.87 35.86 6.92
N GLU A 482 -18.07 35.33 6.69
CA GLU A 482 -18.92 34.71 7.73
C GLU A 482 -18.28 33.47 8.36
N MET A 483 -17.35 32.78 7.67
CA MET A 483 -16.65 31.60 8.21
C MET A 483 -15.68 31.94 9.33
N LEU A 484 -15.30 33.22 9.49
CA LEU A 484 -14.42 33.70 10.54
C LEU A 484 -15.24 34.30 11.70
N ASP A 485 -16.10 33.49 12.29
CA ASP A 485 -17.13 33.83 13.28
C ASP A 485 -16.61 34.00 14.73
N LEU A 486 -15.29 33.98 14.92
CA LEU A 486 -14.67 34.25 16.22
C LEU A 486 -14.16 35.70 16.28
N ASP A 487 -14.77 36.50 17.15
CA ASP A 487 -14.28 37.84 17.50
C ASP A 487 -12.85 37.75 18.07
N ASP A 488 -11.91 38.38 17.37
CA ASP A 488 -10.48 38.11 17.52
C ASP A 488 -9.76 39.26 18.27
N ASP A 489 -9.90 39.24 19.59
CA ASP A 489 -9.05 39.93 20.57
C ASP A 489 -7.76 39.11 20.86
N LEU A 490 -7.40 38.18 19.94
CA LEU A 490 -6.31 37.23 20.12
C LEU A 490 -5.04 37.84 19.52
N GLY A 491 -3.88 37.54 20.11
CA GLY A 491 -2.58 38.09 19.70
C GLY A 491 -2.10 37.61 18.32
N LEU A 492 -2.76 38.07 17.25
CA LEU A 492 -2.28 38.24 15.89
C LEU A 492 -1.89 39.71 15.64
N GLU A 493 -2.28 40.63 16.54
CA GLU A 493 -2.00 42.08 16.48
C GLU A 493 -0.51 42.49 16.58
N GLU A 494 0.44 41.58 16.87
CA GLU A 494 1.86 41.93 16.95
C GLU A 494 2.51 42.23 15.57
N ALA A 495 1.75 42.15 14.47
CA ALA A 495 2.16 42.60 13.15
C ALA A 495 1.15 43.60 12.55
N SER A 496 1.66 44.75 12.08
CA SER A 496 0.91 45.76 11.30
C SER A 496 0.23 45.22 10.04
N ASP A 497 0.60 44.02 9.62
CA ASP A 497 0.25 43.40 8.34
C ASP A 497 -0.88 42.35 8.51
N ALA A 498 -1.60 42.36 9.63
CA ALA A 498 -2.67 41.39 9.92
C ALA A 498 -4.00 41.75 9.24
N ALA A 499 -4.28 43.05 9.04
CA ALA A 499 -5.52 43.54 8.44
C ALA A 499 -5.57 43.36 6.89
N ASP A 500 -4.41 43.32 6.23
CA ASP A 500 -4.29 43.14 4.77
C ASP A 500 -4.30 41.67 4.32
N ARG A 501 -4.55 40.72 5.23
CA ARG A 501 -4.58 39.27 4.93
C ARG A 501 -5.98 38.79 4.59
N SER A 502 -6.05 37.86 3.64
CA SER A 502 -7.27 37.14 3.28
C SER A 502 -7.94 36.46 4.48
N VAL A 503 -9.26 36.26 4.39
CA VAL A 503 -10.05 35.55 5.40
C VAL A 503 -9.49 34.14 5.58
N LEU A 504 -9.20 33.45 4.48
CA LEU A 504 -8.62 32.11 4.50
C LEU A 504 -7.24 32.09 5.19
N ALA A 505 -6.36 33.06 4.93
CA ALA A 505 -5.05 33.13 5.58
C ALA A 505 -5.15 33.33 7.10
N ARG A 506 -6.14 34.10 7.57
CA ARG A 506 -6.42 34.27 9.01
C ARG A 506 -6.96 32.98 9.62
N TYR A 507 -7.91 32.33 8.94
CA TYR A 507 -8.49 31.05 9.36
C TYR A 507 -7.43 29.94 9.49
N THR A 508 -6.61 29.71 8.45
CA THR A 508 -5.58 28.66 8.49
C THR A 508 -4.48 28.95 9.52
N ALA A 509 -4.09 30.22 9.69
CA ALA A 509 -3.14 30.63 10.72
C ALA A 509 -3.68 30.37 12.13
N TYR A 510 -4.97 30.66 12.39
CA TYR A 510 -5.61 30.33 13.65
C TYR A 510 -5.59 28.82 13.93
N ILE A 511 -6.03 27.99 12.96
CA ILE A 511 -6.02 26.53 13.11
C ILE A 511 -4.62 26.00 13.42
N ARG A 512 -3.58 26.44 12.70
CA ARG A 512 -2.20 25.99 12.96
C ARG A 512 -1.65 26.46 14.32
N LYS A 513 -2.05 27.65 14.77
CA LYS A 513 -1.70 28.18 16.10
C LYS A 513 -2.41 27.40 17.22
N ARG A 514 -3.67 27.03 17.03
CA ARG A 514 -4.50 26.30 18.00
C ARG A 514 -4.21 24.80 18.06
N PHE A 515 -3.84 24.20 16.93
CA PHE A 515 -3.56 22.76 16.76
C PHE A 515 -2.22 22.52 16.04
N PRO A 516 -1.07 22.64 16.74
CA PRO A 516 0.26 22.55 16.12
C PRO A 516 0.60 21.21 15.44
N ALA A 517 -0.18 20.15 15.69
CA ALA A 517 -0.05 18.87 15.00
C ALA A 517 -0.60 18.91 13.56
N VAL A 518 -1.52 19.83 13.24
CA VAL A 518 -2.11 20.02 11.90
C VAL A 518 -1.06 20.65 10.97
N ARG A 519 -0.25 19.79 10.37
CA ARG A 519 0.84 20.16 9.47
C ARG A 519 0.35 20.41 8.04
N SER A 520 -0.76 19.80 7.64
CA SER A 520 -1.33 19.91 6.29
C SER A 520 -2.74 20.50 6.35
N ILE A 521 -3.04 21.56 5.60
CA ILE A 521 -4.41 22.05 5.41
C ILE A 521 -4.74 21.99 3.93
N GLY A 522 -5.95 21.59 3.56
CA GLY A 522 -6.43 21.62 2.19
C GLY A 522 -7.86 22.09 2.08
N CYS A 523 -8.23 22.51 0.88
CA CYS A 523 -9.52 23.12 0.59
C CYS A 523 -10.23 22.33 -0.52
N TRP A 524 -11.55 22.22 -0.41
CA TRP A 524 -12.41 21.71 -1.47
C TRP A 524 -12.70 22.78 -2.53
N MET A 525 -12.82 22.37 -3.79
CA MET A 525 -13.33 23.15 -4.92
C MET A 525 -14.00 22.21 -5.94
N THR A 526 -14.73 22.73 -6.92
CA THR A 526 -15.09 21.96 -8.13
C THR A 526 -14.11 22.25 -9.28
N LEU A 527 -14.07 21.38 -10.30
CA LEU A 527 -13.32 21.66 -11.54
C LEU A 527 -13.88 22.88 -12.31
N ALA A 528 -15.10 23.33 -12.03
CA ALA A 528 -15.69 24.56 -12.57
C ALA A 528 -15.44 25.81 -11.69
N GLY A 529 -14.73 25.67 -10.56
CA GLY A 529 -14.50 26.71 -9.55
C GLY A 529 -15.45 26.58 -8.37
N TYR A 530 -16.77 26.59 -8.64
CA TYR A 530 -17.83 26.18 -7.72
C TYR A 530 -18.93 25.42 -8.48
N TRP A 531 -20.02 24.99 -7.81
CA TRP A 531 -20.99 24.04 -8.37
C TRP A 531 -21.58 24.39 -9.74
N ASP A 532 -21.88 25.67 -10.01
CA ASP A 532 -22.37 26.14 -11.33
C ASP A 532 -21.42 27.18 -11.99
N GLY A 533 -20.12 27.09 -11.68
CA GLY A 533 -19.06 27.87 -12.32
C GLY A 533 -18.61 29.12 -11.55
N ILE A 534 -18.16 30.13 -12.29
CA ILE A 534 -17.64 31.42 -11.79
C ILE A 534 -18.70 32.52 -11.99
N HIS A 535 -18.77 33.48 -11.08
CA HIS A 535 -19.68 34.61 -11.19
C HIS A 535 -19.27 35.52 -12.38
N PRO A 536 -20.13 35.71 -13.40
CA PRO A 536 -19.73 36.37 -14.66
C PRO A 536 -19.39 37.85 -14.50
N ASP A 537 -20.01 38.53 -13.53
CA ASP A 537 -19.74 39.93 -13.19
C ASP A 537 -18.80 40.06 -11.98
N GLY A 538 -18.17 38.96 -11.55
CA GLY A 538 -17.30 38.89 -10.37
C GLY A 538 -15.83 39.28 -10.63
N PRO A 539 -15.04 39.56 -9.56
CA PRO A 539 -13.64 39.97 -9.68
C PRO A 539 -12.73 38.91 -10.30
N ILE A 540 -13.07 37.63 -10.22
CA ILE A 540 -12.36 36.57 -10.96
C ILE A 540 -12.52 36.78 -12.47
N ALA A 541 -13.77 36.89 -12.95
CA ALA A 541 -14.09 37.02 -14.37
C ALA A 541 -13.52 38.30 -14.97
N ALA A 542 -13.57 39.42 -14.24
CA ALA A 542 -12.97 40.69 -14.64
C ALA A 542 -11.43 40.63 -14.80
N GLY A 543 -10.77 39.64 -14.19
CA GLY A 543 -9.32 39.40 -14.30
C GLY A 543 -8.92 38.29 -15.27
N LEU A 544 -9.83 37.85 -16.16
CA LEU A 544 -9.53 36.94 -17.27
C LEU A 544 -9.40 37.72 -18.59
N SER A 545 -8.77 37.10 -19.59
CA SER A 545 -8.49 37.72 -20.90
C SER A 545 -9.73 37.79 -21.81
N ALA A 546 -10.72 36.93 -21.56
CA ALA A 546 -11.98 36.84 -22.28
C ALA A 546 -13.15 36.64 -21.31
N SER A 547 -14.35 37.04 -21.73
CA SER A 547 -15.59 36.76 -21.02
C SER A 547 -15.79 35.25 -20.80
N LEU A 548 -16.41 34.88 -19.67
CA LEU A 548 -16.76 33.48 -19.40
C LEU A 548 -17.68 32.92 -20.49
N ARG A 549 -17.46 31.66 -20.84
CA ARG A 549 -18.37 30.88 -21.67
C ARG A 549 -19.51 30.37 -20.80
N ARG A 550 -20.74 30.76 -21.13
CA ARG A 550 -21.95 30.07 -20.67
C ARG A 550 -22.05 28.72 -21.39
N VAL A 551 -22.19 27.62 -20.66
CA VAL A 551 -22.41 26.29 -21.20
C VAL A 551 -23.64 25.64 -20.57
N ARG A 552 -24.40 24.88 -21.35
CA ARG A 552 -25.54 24.10 -20.86
C ARG A 552 -25.04 22.73 -20.42
N VAL A 553 -25.36 22.32 -19.19
CA VAL A 553 -25.04 21.00 -18.64
C VAL A 553 -26.33 20.23 -18.43
N GLU A 554 -26.45 19.09 -19.10
CA GLU A 554 -27.64 18.23 -19.02
C GLU A 554 -27.26 16.87 -18.46
N ASP A 555 -27.48 16.68 -17.16
CA ASP A 555 -27.23 15.43 -16.45
C ASP A 555 -28.46 14.51 -16.61
N PRO A 556 -28.38 13.43 -17.40
CA PRO A 556 -29.50 12.53 -17.64
C PRO A 556 -29.80 11.61 -16.44
N PHE A 557 -28.82 11.40 -15.54
CA PHE A 557 -29.02 10.59 -14.34
C PHE A 557 -29.77 11.35 -13.25
N ARG A 558 -29.52 12.67 -13.15
CA ARG A 558 -30.23 13.56 -12.21
C ARG A 558 -31.41 14.31 -12.83
N GLN A 559 -31.70 14.09 -14.12
CA GLN A 559 -32.73 14.78 -14.91
C GLN A 559 -32.64 16.31 -14.78
N ALA A 560 -31.42 16.83 -14.73
CA ALA A 560 -31.14 18.23 -14.38
C ALA A 560 -30.43 18.96 -15.53
N SER A 561 -30.96 20.13 -15.88
CA SER A 561 -30.46 20.96 -16.99
C SER A 561 -30.09 22.35 -16.42
N ARG A 562 -28.79 22.67 -16.37
CA ARG A 562 -28.20 23.82 -15.66
C ARG A 562 -27.31 24.66 -16.56
N ASP A 563 -27.13 25.93 -16.21
CA ASP A 563 -26.20 26.85 -16.89
C ASP A 563 -24.95 27.08 -16.03
N TRP A 564 -23.80 26.71 -16.58
CA TRP A 564 -22.50 26.97 -15.98
C TRP A 564 -21.80 28.13 -16.69
N TYR A 565 -20.94 28.83 -15.95
CA TYR A 565 -20.07 29.88 -16.48
C TYR A 565 -18.61 29.49 -16.23
N VAL A 566 -17.89 29.12 -17.29
CA VAL A 566 -16.52 28.59 -17.24
C VAL A 566 -15.58 29.42 -18.13
N GLN A 567 -14.28 29.22 -18.01
CA GLN A 567 -13.29 29.95 -18.78
C GLN A 567 -13.42 29.59 -20.28
N ALA A 568 -13.40 30.60 -21.15
CA ALA A 568 -13.64 30.39 -22.59
C ALA A 568 -12.41 29.89 -23.36
N THR A 569 -11.20 30.09 -22.84
CA THR A 569 -9.94 29.75 -23.52
C THR A 569 -9.00 28.95 -22.62
N GLU A 570 -8.14 28.13 -23.23
CA GLU A 570 -7.07 27.38 -22.55
C GLU A 570 -6.12 28.30 -21.77
N LEU A 571 -5.84 29.50 -22.30
CA LEU A 571 -5.06 30.52 -21.59
C LEU A 571 -5.76 30.96 -20.30
N ASP A 572 -7.07 31.25 -20.35
CA ASP A 572 -7.83 31.69 -19.19
C ASP A 572 -8.04 30.57 -18.16
N MET A 573 -8.10 29.30 -18.60
CA MET A 573 -8.06 28.15 -17.69
C MET A 573 -6.73 28.07 -16.93
N HIS A 574 -5.59 28.23 -17.63
CA HIS A 574 -4.29 28.29 -16.98
C HIS A 574 -4.17 29.48 -16.03
N LEU A 575 -4.60 30.68 -16.44
CA LEU A 575 -4.60 31.87 -15.57
C LEU A 575 -5.48 31.70 -14.34
N PHE A 576 -6.67 31.11 -14.49
CA PHE A 576 -7.58 30.84 -13.37
C PHE A 576 -6.94 29.89 -12.36
N TRP A 577 -6.47 28.72 -12.79
CA TRP A 577 -5.92 27.72 -11.88
C TRP A 577 -4.59 28.13 -11.25
N ASP A 578 -3.76 28.88 -11.99
CA ASP A 578 -2.53 29.46 -11.45
C ASP A 578 -2.83 30.47 -10.35
N ARG A 579 -3.75 31.42 -10.59
CA ARG A 579 -4.18 32.41 -9.58
C ARG A 579 -4.88 31.76 -8.39
N ALA A 580 -5.75 30.78 -8.62
CA ALA A 580 -6.48 30.07 -7.57
C ALA A 580 -5.52 29.33 -6.62
N PHE A 581 -4.61 28.52 -7.16
CA PHE A 581 -3.70 27.73 -6.34
C PHE A 581 -2.53 28.54 -5.78
N HIS A 582 -2.11 29.63 -6.43
CA HIS A 582 -1.24 30.64 -5.81
C HIS A 582 -1.90 31.23 -4.56
N PHE A 583 -3.15 31.71 -4.69
CA PHE A 583 -3.90 32.31 -3.58
C PHE A 583 -4.12 31.33 -2.43
N LEU A 584 -4.54 30.09 -2.72
CA LEU A 584 -4.69 29.06 -1.69
C LEU A 584 -3.36 28.77 -0.99
N ARG A 585 -2.25 28.72 -1.75
CA ARG A 585 -0.92 28.44 -1.21
C ARG A 585 -0.40 29.57 -0.32
N GLU A 586 -0.59 30.82 -0.72
CA GLU A 586 -0.30 32.01 0.11
C GLU A 586 -1.18 32.05 1.36
N SER A 587 -2.45 31.65 1.23
CA SER A 587 -3.40 31.52 2.33
C SER A 587 -3.18 30.28 3.21
N GLY A 588 -2.06 29.56 3.03
CA GLY A 588 -1.61 28.51 3.95
C GLY A 588 -2.17 27.11 3.66
N ALA A 589 -2.78 26.86 2.50
CA ALA A 589 -3.16 25.50 2.06
C ALA A 589 -1.97 24.75 1.42
N ASP A 590 -2.03 23.42 1.47
CA ASP A 590 -0.99 22.46 1.06
C ASP A 590 -1.48 21.46 -0.03
N PHE A 591 -2.79 21.29 -0.19
CA PHE A 591 -3.42 20.40 -1.16
C PHE A 591 -4.87 20.81 -1.40
N VAL A 592 -5.54 20.21 -2.40
CA VAL A 592 -6.97 20.42 -2.68
C VAL A 592 -7.74 19.12 -2.88
N LYS A 593 -9.06 19.14 -2.59
CA LYS A 593 -10.03 18.16 -3.09
C LYS A 593 -10.78 18.80 -4.24
N VAL A 594 -10.80 18.16 -5.41
CA VAL A 594 -11.48 18.69 -6.60
C VAL A 594 -12.62 17.78 -7.00
N ASP A 595 -13.83 18.30 -6.85
CA ASP A 595 -15.10 17.61 -7.10
C ASP A 595 -15.73 17.99 -8.46
N ALA A 596 -16.87 17.36 -8.76
CA ALA A 596 -17.65 17.47 -9.98
C ALA A 596 -16.87 17.29 -11.32
N GLN A 597 -15.71 16.61 -11.30
CA GLN A 597 -14.88 16.47 -12.51
C GLN A 597 -15.61 15.73 -13.64
N ALA A 598 -16.38 14.69 -13.33
CA ALA A 598 -17.19 13.97 -14.30
C ALA A 598 -18.47 14.70 -14.73
N GLU A 599 -18.89 15.79 -14.04
CA GLU A 599 -20.05 16.58 -14.49
C GLU A 599 -19.76 17.34 -15.81
N TRP A 600 -18.48 17.55 -16.15
CA TRP A 600 -18.05 18.12 -17.43
C TRP A 600 -18.39 17.25 -18.66
N GLU A 601 -18.64 15.96 -18.47
CA GLU A 601 -19.05 15.04 -19.55
C GLU A 601 -20.49 15.30 -20.05
N TRP A 602 -21.25 16.13 -19.32
CA TRP A 602 -22.66 16.46 -19.60
C TRP A 602 -22.86 17.83 -20.25
N ILE A 603 -21.77 18.53 -20.56
CA ILE A 603 -21.80 19.79 -21.31
C ILE A 603 -22.31 19.51 -22.74
N GLN A 604 -23.38 20.19 -23.13
CA GLN A 604 -23.93 20.13 -24.48
C GLN A 604 -23.08 20.95 -25.47
N GLU A 605 -23.00 20.50 -26.71
CA GLU A 605 -22.35 21.24 -27.78
C GLU A 605 -23.32 22.25 -28.41
N ASP A 606 -22.91 23.52 -28.51
CA ASP A 606 -23.68 24.55 -29.20
C ASP A 606 -23.81 24.22 -30.70
N ALA A 607 -25.02 24.27 -31.25
CA ALA A 607 -25.32 23.84 -32.63
C ALA A 607 -24.64 24.68 -33.75
N CYS A 608 -23.89 25.73 -33.39
CA CYS A 608 -23.13 26.55 -34.33
C CYS A 608 -21.77 26.94 -33.71
N PRO A 609 -20.78 26.02 -33.70
CA PRO A 609 -19.45 26.33 -33.21
C PRO A 609 -18.74 27.26 -34.19
N ASP A 610 -18.33 28.44 -33.72
CA ASP A 610 -17.26 29.17 -34.40
C ASP A 610 -15.99 28.30 -34.37
N ALA A 611 -15.22 28.27 -35.45
CA ALA A 611 -14.13 27.32 -35.68
C ALA A 611 -12.93 27.49 -34.72
N ARG A 612 -13.03 28.41 -33.76
CA ARG A 612 -12.06 28.73 -32.71
C ARG A 612 -12.48 28.23 -31.32
N THR A 613 -13.71 27.72 -31.16
CA THR A 613 -14.27 27.34 -29.87
C THR A 613 -14.00 25.86 -29.57
N LEU A 614 -13.48 25.57 -28.38
CA LEU A 614 -13.27 24.18 -27.93
C LEU A 614 -14.61 23.44 -27.81
N ASN A 615 -14.65 22.18 -28.28
CA ASN A 615 -15.77 21.28 -28.01
C ASN A 615 -15.82 20.89 -26.52
N ALA A 616 -16.92 20.28 -26.06
CA ALA A 616 -17.12 19.96 -24.64
C ALA A 616 -15.98 19.11 -24.04
N ALA A 617 -15.54 18.07 -24.76
CA ALA A 617 -14.49 17.17 -24.30
C ALA A 617 -13.11 17.83 -24.25
N ALA A 618 -12.76 18.66 -25.24
CA ALA A 618 -11.52 19.42 -25.27
C ALA A 618 -11.50 20.52 -24.19
N LEU A 619 -12.65 21.14 -23.92
CA LEU A 619 -12.82 22.11 -22.83
C LEU A 619 -12.54 21.44 -21.46
N GLY A 620 -13.16 20.28 -21.19
CA GLY A 620 -12.93 19.51 -19.96
C GLY A 620 -11.54 18.88 -19.85
N LYS A 621 -10.87 18.61 -20.98
CA LYS A 621 -9.45 18.22 -21.03
C LYS A 621 -8.55 19.39 -20.61
N ALA A 622 -8.72 20.55 -21.25
CA ALA A 622 -7.90 21.73 -20.97
C ALA A 622 -8.08 22.24 -19.53
N ALA A 623 -9.31 22.23 -19.00
CA ALA A 623 -9.58 22.58 -17.61
C ALA A 623 -8.85 21.64 -16.62
N PHE A 624 -8.87 20.32 -16.88
CA PHE A 624 -8.16 19.33 -16.08
C PHE A 624 -6.64 19.49 -16.15
N GLU A 625 -6.06 19.66 -17.35
CA GLU A 625 -4.62 19.83 -17.54
C GLU A 625 -4.10 21.15 -16.95
N ALA A 626 -4.90 22.22 -17.01
CA ALA A 626 -4.60 23.48 -16.34
C ALA A 626 -4.58 23.35 -14.82
N MET A 627 -5.57 22.63 -14.25
CA MET A 627 -5.68 22.33 -12.83
C MET A 627 -4.50 21.48 -12.34
N GLU A 628 -4.26 20.32 -12.95
CA GLU A 628 -3.14 19.43 -12.59
C GLU A 628 -1.77 20.11 -12.74
N GLY A 629 -1.61 20.91 -13.81
CA GLY A 629 -0.40 21.69 -14.05
C GLY A 629 -0.15 22.74 -12.97
N ALA A 630 -1.20 23.41 -12.49
CA ALA A 630 -1.10 24.36 -11.38
C ALA A 630 -0.87 23.64 -10.04
N ALA A 631 -1.57 22.54 -9.76
CA ALA A 631 -1.40 21.76 -8.53
C ALA A 631 0.05 21.25 -8.40
N THR A 632 0.62 20.77 -9.51
CA THR A 632 2.03 20.37 -9.59
C THR A 632 2.99 21.52 -9.25
N ARG A 633 2.66 22.77 -9.61
CA ARG A 633 3.48 23.97 -9.28
C ARG A 633 3.39 24.36 -7.80
N TYR A 634 2.18 24.39 -7.22
CA TYR A 634 1.95 24.97 -5.89
C TYR A 634 1.94 23.96 -4.73
N PHE A 635 1.50 22.73 -4.99
CA PHE A 635 1.36 21.65 -4.01
C PHE A 635 2.37 20.50 -4.24
N GLY A 636 2.96 20.44 -5.43
CA GLY A 636 3.99 19.46 -5.82
C GLY A 636 3.44 18.29 -6.64
N SER A 637 4.35 17.52 -7.24
CA SER A 637 3.99 16.39 -8.12
C SER A 637 3.49 15.18 -7.32
N GLY A 638 2.23 14.78 -7.56
CA GLY A 638 1.61 13.59 -6.97
C GLY A 638 1.08 13.81 -5.55
N GLY A 639 -0.22 13.65 -5.37
CA GLY A 639 -0.89 13.77 -4.06
C GLY A 639 -1.21 15.21 -3.59
N GLY A 640 -0.98 16.22 -4.43
CA GLY A 640 -1.47 17.60 -4.20
C GLY A 640 -2.98 17.79 -4.49
N VAL A 641 -3.59 16.82 -5.18
CA VAL A 641 -5.03 16.80 -5.53
C VAL A 641 -5.64 15.46 -5.12
N ILE A 642 -6.82 15.53 -4.49
CA ILE A 642 -7.75 14.41 -4.33
C ILE A 642 -8.79 14.56 -5.43
N HIS A 643 -8.77 13.66 -6.43
CA HIS A 643 -9.76 13.64 -7.50
C HIS A 643 -11.01 12.91 -7.04
N SER A 644 -12.11 13.64 -6.87
CA SER A 644 -13.39 13.09 -6.41
C SER A 644 -14.52 13.48 -7.37
N MET A 645 -15.63 12.72 -7.31
CA MET A 645 -16.69 12.75 -8.32
C MET A 645 -16.15 12.61 -9.77
N ALA A 646 -15.13 11.77 -9.93
CA ALA A 646 -14.32 11.67 -11.14
C ALA A 646 -14.14 10.23 -11.65
N PHE A 647 -14.74 9.23 -10.99
CA PHE A 647 -14.50 7.82 -11.28
C PHE A 647 -15.36 7.33 -12.46
N THR A 648 -15.05 7.87 -13.65
CA THR A 648 -15.66 7.53 -14.93
C THR A 648 -14.57 7.24 -15.97
N SER A 649 -14.92 6.63 -17.10
CA SER A 649 -13.97 6.30 -18.16
C SER A 649 -13.15 7.50 -18.64
N SER A 650 -13.74 8.70 -18.63
CA SER A 650 -13.12 9.97 -19.02
C SER A 650 -11.97 10.43 -18.10
N LEU A 651 -11.83 9.83 -16.91
CA LEU A 651 -10.61 9.92 -16.10
C LEU A 651 -9.84 8.59 -16.08
N THR A 652 -10.52 7.48 -15.77
CA THR A 652 -9.87 6.20 -15.43
C THR A 652 -9.26 5.48 -16.63
N ASN A 653 -9.72 5.80 -17.86
CA ASN A 653 -9.43 5.06 -19.08
C ASN A 653 -8.85 5.93 -20.22
N THR A 654 -8.31 7.10 -19.88
CA THR A 654 -7.62 8.01 -20.82
C THR A 654 -6.15 8.22 -20.42
N LEU A 655 -5.38 9.00 -21.18
CA LEU A 655 -3.94 9.22 -20.89
C LEU A 655 -3.71 9.90 -19.53
N ARG A 656 -4.71 10.63 -19.02
CA ARG A 656 -4.73 11.28 -17.68
C ARG A 656 -4.30 10.33 -16.56
N THR A 657 -4.85 9.11 -16.50
CA THR A 657 -4.54 8.11 -15.45
C THR A 657 -3.87 6.84 -15.97
N LEU A 658 -3.91 6.56 -17.28
CA LEU A 658 -3.20 5.40 -17.84
C LEU A 658 -1.68 5.61 -17.86
N SER A 659 -1.22 6.86 -17.85
CA SER A 659 0.20 7.18 -18.03
C SER A 659 0.87 7.95 -16.88
N SER A 660 0.09 8.40 -15.90
CA SER A 660 0.54 8.95 -14.62
C SER A 660 0.61 7.86 -13.53
N GLN A 661 1.20 8.19 -12.38
CA GLN A 661 1.25 7.35 -11.18
C GLN A 661 1.11 8.24 -9.94
N GLY A 662 0.60 7.70 -8.84
CA GLY A 662 0.52 8.39 -7.55
C GLY A 662 -0.52 9.51 -7.47
N MET A 663 -1.46 9.62 -8.43
CA MET A 663 -2.66 10.44 -8.24
C MET A 663 -3.47 9.89 -7.06
N THR A 664 -4.18 10.74 -6.33
CA THR A 664 -5.13 10.30 -5.30
C THR A 664 -6.54 10.42 -5.89
N ILE A 665 -7.25 9.30 -6.04
CA ILE A 665 -8.54 9.25 -6.74
C ILE A 665 -9.55 8.57 -5.81
N ARG A 666 -10.69 9.20 -5.55
CA ARG A 666 -11.79 8.61 -4.78
C ARG A 666 -12.39 7.44 -5.57
N CYS A 667 -12.29 6.24 -5.00
CA CYS A 667 -12.74 4.99 -5.61
C CYS A 667 -13.98 4.41 -4.91
N THR A 668 -14.72 5.27 -4.23
CA THR A 668 -16.08 5.02 -3.74
C THR A 668 -17.00 6.17 -4.13
N ASP A 669 -18.29 5.90 -4.11
CA ASP A 669 -19.32 6.94 -3.98
C ASP A 669 -19.34 7.47 -2.54
N ASP A 670 -20.16 8.48 -2.28
CA ASP A 670 -20.25 9.15 -0.97
C ASP A 670 -20.44 8.18 0.21
N PHE A 671 -19.69 8.41 1.29
CA PHE A 671 -19.85 7.68 2.55
C PHE A 671 -21.10 8.14 3.32
N PHE A 672 -22.09 7.25 3.45
CA PHE A 672 -23.34 7.53 4.16
C PHE A 672 -23.35 6.88 5.56
N PRO A 673 -23.00 7.61 6.66
CA PRO A 673 -22.94 7.05 8.02
C PRO A 673 -24.28 6.56 8.58
N ASN A 674 -25.39 7.05 8.03
CA ASN A 674 -26.75 6.82 8.53
C ASN A 674 -27.56 5.84 7.67
N ILE A 675 -26.95 5.21 6.65
CA ILE A 675 -27.61 4.26 5.76
C ILE A 675 -26.94 2.88 5.92
N PRO A 676 -27.46 1.98 6.78
CA PRO A 676 -26.83 0.69 7.08
C PRO A 676 -26.51 -0.16 5.86
N GLU A 677 -27.38 -0.11 4.85
CA GLU A 677 -27.21 -0.83 3.58
C GLU A 677 -26.03 -0.31 2.75
N ALA A 678 -25.74 1.00 2.80
CA ALA A 678 -24.65 1.59 2.01
C ALA A 678 -23.27 1.05 2.43
N HIS A 679 -23.10 0.67 3.70
CA HIS A 679 -21.81 0.24 4.23
C HIS A 679 -21.23 -1.01 3.53
N ARG A 680 -22.06 -2.01 3.20
CA ARG A 680 -21.60 -3.24 2.54
C ARG A 680 -21.20 -2.99 1.08
N HIS A 681 -21.95 -2.15 0.38
CA HIS A 681 -21.66 -1.73 -0.99
C HIS A 681 -20.40 -0.85 -1.04
N HIS A 682 -20.21 0.06 -0.09
CA HIS A 682 -19.03 0.92 -0.02
C HIS A 682 -17.72 0.12 0.08
N LEU A 683 -17.65 -0.91 0.93
CA LEU A 683 -16.48 -1.79 1.02
C LEU A 683 -16.23 -2.54 -0.31
N ALA A 684 -17.27 -3.15 -0.88
CA ALA A 684 -17.14 -3.88 -2.14
C ALA A 684 -16.71 -2.96 -3.30
N HIS A 685 -17.26 -1.75 -3.37
CA HIS A 685 -16.88 -0.76 -4.37
C HIS A 685 -15.44 -0.30 -4.19
N ASN A 686 -14.99 -0.03 -2.97
CA ASN A 686 -13.59 0.33 -2.72
C ASN A 686 -12.62 -0.76 -3.23
N VAL A 687 -12.87 -2.02 -2.83
CA VAL A 687 -12.03 -3.16 -3.21
C VAL A 687 -12.00 -3.35 -4.72
N TYR A 688 -13.15 -3.52 -5.37
CA TYR A 688 -13.19 -3.82 -6.80
C TYR A 688 -12.80 -2.64 -7.68
N SER A 689 -13.14 -1.40 -7.29
CA SER A 689 -12.72 -0.19 -8.03
C SER A 689 -11.21 0.05 -7.93
N SER A 690 -10.57 -0.28 -6.81
CA SER A 690 -9.11 -0.15 -6.66
C SER A 690 -8.32 -1.00 -7.65
N LEU A 691 -8.88 -2.14 -8.10
CA LEU A 691 -8.28 -2.99 -9.12
C LEU A 691 -8.07 -2.26 -10.46
N LEU A 692 -8.92 -1.27 -10.79
CA LEU A 692 -8.78 -0.44 -11.99
C LEU A 692 -7.64 0.59 -11.86
N LEU A 693 -7.14 0.87 -10.65
CA LEU A 693 -6.19 1.94 -10.35
C LEU A 693 -4.90 1.45 -9.64
N PRO A 694 -4.21 0.37 -10.09
CA PRO A 694 -3.14 -0.31 -9.35
C PRO A 694 -1.83 0.49 -9.17
N HIS A 695 -1.76 1.73 -9.67
CA HIS A 695 -0.62 2.65 -9.57
C HIS A 695 -0.98 4.02 -8.99
N HIS A 696 -2.20 4.15 -8.44
CA HIS A 696 -2.74 5.38 -7.85
C HIS A 696 -3.21 5.09 -6.43
N LEU A 697 -3.22 6.13 -5.58
CA LEU A 697 -3.76 6.02 -4.24
C LEU A 697 -5.29 6.05 -4.31
N CYS A 698 -5.92 5.01 -3.78
CA CYS A 698 -7.36 4.82 -3.84
C CYS A 698 -8.01 5.44 -2.60
N ASP A 699 -8.47 6.68 -2.71
CA ASP A 699 -9.17 7.35 -1.61
C ASP A 699 -10.52 6.67 -1.37
N ALA A 700 -10.78 6.37 -0.10
CA ALA A 700 -11.94 5.60 0.36
C ALA A 700 -13.02 6.51 0.96
N ASP A 701 -13.00 7.81 0.64
CA ASP A 701 -13.84 8.84 1.25
C ASP A 701 -13.63 9.00 2.77
N MET A 702 -14.43 9.87 3.39
CA MET A 702 -14.46 10.16 4.81
C MET A 702 -15.01 9.00 5.65
N LEU A 703 -14.65 9.00 6.93
CA LEU A 703 -15.21 8.14 7.97
C LEU A 703 -15.72 9.01 9.12
N SER A 704 -17.02 8.99 9.35
CA SER A 704 -17.67 9.48 10.57
C SER A 704 -18.31 8.31 11.31
N HIS A 705 -18.64 8.50 12.59
CA HIS A 705 -19.39 7.51 13.36
C HIS A 705 -20.71 7.15 12.66
N CYS A 706 -20.88 5.86 12.37
CA CYS A 706 -22.14 5.35 11.85
C CYS A 706 -23.20 5.37 12.95
N SER A 707 -24.43 5.76 12.60
CA SER A 707 -25.54 5.74 13.55
C SER A 707 -26.01 4.31 13.83
N SER A 708 -25.85 3.86 15.08
CA SER A 708 -26.66 2.77 15.61
C SER A 708 -28.07 3.30 15.86
N SER A 709 -28.94 3.18 14.85
CA SER A 709 -30.37 3.24 15.11
C SER A 709 -30.75 2.05 16.01
N ASN A 710 -31.60 2.29 17.02
CA ASN A 710 -31.87 1.40 18.18
C ASN A 710 -32.54 0.03 17.87
N VAL A 711 -32.34 -0.53 16.68
CA VAL A 711 -32.93 -1.77 16.19
C VAL A 711 -31.89 -2.88 16.01
N ASP A 712 -30.61 -2.53 15.78
CA ASP A 712 -29.55 -3.51 15.52
C ASP A 712 -28.17 -3.01 16.03
N ASP A 713 -27.57 -3.76 16.96
CA ASP A 713 -26.35 -3.41 17.71
C ASP A 713 -25.05 -3.62 16.88
N ARG A 714 -25.05 -3.17 15.62
CA ARG A 714 -24.00 -3.43 14.63
C ARG A 714 -22.89 -2.37 14.67
N ASP A 715 -21.66 -2.81 14.88
CA ASP A 715 -20.44 -1.98 14.86
C ASP A 715 -20.00 -1.60 13.43
N TYR A 716 -20.75 -0.73 12.76
CA TYR A 716 -20.39 -0.22 11.44
C TYR A 716 -19.19 0.75 11.46
N THR A 717 -18.98 1.48 12.55
CA THR A 717 -17.80 2.35 12.72
C THR A 717 -16.51 1.52 12.71
N GLY A 718 -16.47 0.41 13.45
CA GLY A 718 -15.38 -0.56 13.44
C GLY A 718 -15.28 -1.38 12.18
N PHE A 719 -16.40 -1.68 11.51
CA PHE A 719 -16.43 -2.33 10.19
C PHE A 719 -15.65 -1.50 9.15
N HIS A 720 -15.88 -0.19 9.08
CA HIS A 720 -15.13 0.70 8.21
C HIS A 720 -13.71 0.98 8.71
N ALA A 721 -13.51 1.18 10.02
CA ALA A 721 -12.18 1.46 10.56
C ALA A 721 -11.22 0.28 10.36
N SER A 722 -11.67 -0.95 10.61
CA SER A 722 -10.89 -2.16 10.34
C SER A 722 -10.59 -2.34 8.86
N PHE A 723 -11.55 -2.08 7.98
CA PHE A 723 -11.35 -2.15 6.53
C PHE A 723 -10.31 -1.15 6.04
N ARG A 724 -10.39 0.11 6.48
CA ARG A 724 -9.46 1.18 6.07
C ARG A 724 -8.02 0.97 6.58
N ALA A 725 -7.80 0.07 7.54
CA ALA A 725 -6.45 -0.39 7.90
C ALA A 725 -5.78 -1.22 6.78
N PHE A 726 -6.56 -1.79 5.85
CA PHE A 726 -6.10 -2.60 4.71
C PHE A 726 -6.04 -1.81 3.39
N THR A 727 -6.27 -0.49 3.40
CA THR A 727 -6.21 0.36 2.20
C THR A 727 -4.98 1.27 2.22
N ASP A 728 -4.61 1.80 1.06
CA ASP A 728 -3.62 2.88 0.90
C ASP A 728 -4.25 4.28 0.94
N ALA A 729 -5.58 4.36 1.16
CA ALA A 729 -6.31 5.58 1.37
C ALA A 729 -5.76 6.37 2.57
N ARG A 730 -5.72 7.70 2.46
CA ARG A 730 -5.57 8.54 3.65
C ARG A 730 -6.82 8.39 4.52
N LEU A 731 -6.63 8.35 5.84
CA LEU A 731 -7.73 8.30 6.80
C LEU A 731 -8.26 9.70 7.06
N TRP A 732 -9.47 9.98 6.57
CA TRP A 732 -10.21 11.21 6.85
C TRP A 732 -11.30 10.94 7.89
N ILE A 733 -11.15 11.45 9.10
CA ILE A 733 -12.20 11.44 10.12
C ILE A 733 -13.11 12.67 9.92
N SER A 734 -14.42 12.49 9.90
CA SER A 734 -15.39 13.59 9.76
C SER A 734 -16.46 13.52 10.85
N ASP A 735 -16.02 13.22 12.07
CA ASP A 735 -16.90 13.11 13.23
C ASP A 735 -17.43 14.45 13.71
N LYS A 736 -18.72 14.46 14.06
CA LYS A 736 -19.35 15.53 14.85
C LYS A 736 -18.73 15.64 16.25
N ALA A 737 -18.82 16.84 16.84
CA ALA A 737 -18.21 17.14 18.13
C ALA A 737 -18.75 16.33 19.33
N ASP A 738 -19.97 15.80 19.21
CA ASP A 738 -20.68 14.97 20.20
C ASP A 738 -20.49 13.46 19.99
N ALA A 739 -19.82 13.03 18.91
CA ALA A 739 -19.62 11.62 18.60
C ALA A 739 -18.88 10.88 19.73
N PRO A 740 -19.19 9.61 20.01
CA PRO A 740 -18.62 8.88 21.14
C PRO A 740 -17.14 8.52 20.94
N ARG A 741 -16.53 7.89 21.96
CA ARG A 741 -15.23 7.23 21.82
C ARG A 741 -15.43 5.84 21.22
N HIS A 742 -14.56 5.46 20.29
CA HIS A 742 -14.59 4.16 19.63
C HIS A 742 -13.20 3.55 19.53
N ASP A 743 -12.99 2.35 20.07
CA ASP A 743 -11.66 1.76 20.11
C ASP A 743 -11.12 1.42 18.71
N SER A 744 -11.99 1.02 17.77
CA SER A 744 -11.62 0.81 16.36
C SER A 744 -11.10 2.08 15.66
N LEU A 745 -11.56 3.28 16.04
CA LEU A 745 -11.00 4.54 15.52
C LEU A 745 -9.68 4.89 16.20
N ARG A 746 -9.56 4.59 17.49
CA ARG A 746 -8.28 4.74 18.23
C ARG A 746 -7.20 3.79 17.68
N ALA A 747 -7.58 2.61 17.21
CA ALA A 747 -6.69 1.67 16.54
C ALA A 747 -6.08 2.21 15.23
N LEU A 748 -6.70 3.23 14.63
CA LEU A 748 -6.21 3.96 13.46
C LEU A 748 -5.37 5.22 13.80
N VAL A 749 -5.25 5.58 15.09
CA VAL A 749 -4.31 6.64 15.50
C VAL A 749 -2.89 6.10 15.39
N ALA A 750 -2.03 6.80 14.66
CA ALA A 750 -0.64 6.40 14.48
C ALA A 750 0.16 6.58 15.79
N PRO A 751 0.67 5.50 16.43
CA PRO A 751 1.46 5.62 17.64
C PRO A 751 2.83 6.25 17.34
N SER A 752 3.45 6.85 18.35
CA SER A 752 4.78 7.45 18.20
C SER A 752 5.86 6.38 17.98
N THR A 753 6.94 6.72 17.26
CA THR A 753 8.15 5.89 17.26
C THR A 753 8.89 5.97 18.61
N LEU A 754 9.80 5.04 18.86
CA LEU A 754 10.71 5.11 20.01
C LEU A 754 12.04 5.81 19.66
N SER A 755 12.43 5.78 18.39
CA SER A 755 13.75 6.20 17.90
C SER A 755 13.83 7.63 17.34
N ASN A 756 12.69 8.30 17.15
CA ASN A 756 12.62 9.65 16.60
C ASN A 756 11.42 10.40 17.20
N GLU A 757 11.68 11.33 18.14
CA GLU A 757 10.65 12.18 18.72
C GLU A 757 9.84 12.91 17.63
N GLY A 758 8.52 12.78 17.67
CA GLY A 758 7.60 13.41 16.71
C GLY A 758 7.45 12.71 15.35
N ALA A 759 8.09 11.55 15.14
CA ALA A 759 7.76 10.61 14.07
C ALA A 759 6.72 9.58 14.54
N ALA A 760 5.80 9.19 13.65
CA ALA A 760 4.70 8.27 13.94
C ALA A 760 4.78 7.01 13.06
N VAL A 761 4.34 5.89 13.61
CA VAL A 761 4.31 4.57 12.97
C VAL A 761 3.02 4.43 12.16
N CYS A 762 3.12 4.01 10.90
CA CYS A 762 1.93 3.74 10.09
C CYS A 762 1.13 2.57 10.69
N VAL A 763 -0.20 2.71 10.70
CA VAL A 763 -1.15 1.67 11.16
C VAL A 763 -2.02 1.11 10.03
N GLN A 764 -1.67 1.44 8.79
CA GLN A 764 -2.30 0.95 7.56
C GLN A 764 -1.27 0.26 6.67
N ALA A 765 -1.72 -0.73 5.90
CA ALA A 765 -0.98 -1.28 4.78
C ALA A 765 -1.95 -1.70 3.66
N SER A 766 -1.54 -1.53 2.39
CA SER A 766 -2.33 -1.99 1.25
C SER A 766 -2.44 -3.52 1.28
N GLY A 767 -3.63 -4.03 1.58
CA GLY A 767 -3.95 -5.45 1.57
C GLY A 767 -4.30 -5.95 0.17
N SER A 768 -4.00 -7.22 -0.10
CA SER A 768 -4.44 -7.91 -1.30
C SER A 768 -5.70 -8.72 -1.01
N LEU A 769 -6.63 -8.76 -1.97
CA LEU A 769 -7.65 -9.81 -2.01
C LEU A 769 -6.99 -11.18 -1.98
N MET A 770 -7.57 -12.12 -1.23
CA MET A 770 -7.14 -13.51 -1.30
C MET A 770 -7.51 -14.10 -2.68
N PRO A 771 -6.58 -14.72 -3.43
CA PRO A 771 -6.81 -15.15 -4.81
C PRO A 771 -8.11 -15.93 -5.04
N GLU A 772 -8.42 -16.85 -4.12
CA GLU A 772 -9.60 -17.71 -4.14
C GLU A 772 -10.94 -16.98 -3.96
N SER A 773 -10.93 -15.75 -3.46
CA SER A 773 -12.13 -14.94 -3.18
C SER A 773 -12.32 -13.76 -4.14
N THR A 774 -11.48 -13.66 -5.18
CA THR A 774 -11.58 -12.62 -6.22
C THR A 774 -12.95 -12.61 -6.92
N PHE A 775 -13.53 -13.79 -7.14
CA PHE A 775 -14.82 -13.99 -7.81
C PHE A 775 -15.87 -14.65 -6.89
N ASP A 776 -15.68 -14.58 -5.57
CA ASP A 776 -16.71 -15.01 -4.61
C ASP A 776 -17.93 -14.08 -4.67
N GLU A 777 -19.13 -14.63 -4.47
CA GLU A 777 -20.32 -13.83 -4.25
C GLU A 777 -20.25 -13.22 -2.84
N LEU A 778 -19.89 -11.94 -2.73
CA LEU A 778 -19.75 -11.26 -1.43
C LEU A 778 -21.05 -10.57 -0.99
N ILE A 779 -21.82 -10.04 -1.95
CA ILE A 779 -23.05 -9.28 -1.72
C ILE A 779 -24.24 -10.15 -2.09
N GLY A 780 -25.08 -10.46 -1.10
CA GLY A 780 -26.34 -11.18 -1.29
C GLY A 780 -27.14 -11.29 0.01
N ASP A 781 -28.30 -11.95 -0.06
CA ASP A 781 -29.24 -12.09 1.05
C ASP A 781 -29.17 -13.47 1.73
N SER A 782 -28.56 -14.44 1.04
CA SER A 782 -28.25 -15.78 1.54
C SER A 782 -26.88 -15.83 2.25
N VAL A 783 -26.65 -16.91 2.98
CA VAL A 783 -25.34 -17.24 3.57
C VAL A 783 -24.30 -17.46 2.48
N GLY A 784 -23.07 -16.98 2.71
CA GLY A 784 -21.95 -17.19 1.80
C GLY A 784 -20.59 -16.84 2.44
N PRO A 785 -19.55 -16.58 1.63
CA PRO A 785 -18.23 -16.18 2.11
C PRO A 785 -18.18 -14.72 2.55
N ALA A 786 -17.24 -14.39 3.45
CA ALA A 786 -16.85 -13.02 3.77
C ALA A 786 -15.92 -12.42 2.71
N LEU A 787 -15.86 -11.09 2.62
CA LEU A 787 -14.73 -10.39 2.00
C LEU A 787 -13.47 -10.71 2.81
N LYS A 788 -12.39 -11.12 2.14
CA LYS A 788 -11.11 -11.50 2.79
C LYS A 788 -9.94 -10.77 2.15
N MET A 789 -9.14 -10.09 2.97
CA MET A 789 -7.92 -9.40 2.54
C MET A 789 -6.75 -9.78 3.45
N THR A 790 -5.54 -9.83 2.89
CA THR A 790 -4.30 -10.18 3.61
C THR A 790 -3.19 -9.16 3.38
N VAL A 791 -2.45 -8.85 4.45
CA VAL A 791 -1.22 -8.05 4.46
C VAL A 791 -0.10 -8.95 4.98
N GLN A 792 0.98 -9.09 4.21
CA GLN A 792 2.17 -9.82 4.62
C GLN A 792 3.19 -8.87 5.29
N HIS A 793 3.72 -9.29 6.44
CA HIS A 793 4.78 -8.57 7.18
C HIS A 793 6.09 -9.36 7.06
N GLU A 794 6.80 -9.13 5.96
CA GLU A 794 8.00 -9.89 5.58
C GLU A 794 9.08 -9.91 6.68
N SER A 795 9.27 -8.80 7.39
CA SER A 795 10.29 -8.64 8.45
C SER A 795 10.12 -9.57 9.64
N THR A 796 8.89 -10.06 9.87
CA THR A 796 8.51 -10.96 10.97
C THR A 796 7.96 -12.29 10.48
N ALA A 797 7.89 -12.50 9.16
CA ALA A 797 7.25 -13.66 8.51
C ALA A 797 5.82 -13.94 9.03
N SER A 798 5.09 -12.87 9.37
CA SER A 798 3.72 -12.88 9.90
C SER A 798 2.75 -12.25 8.90
N ALA A 799 1.45 -12.44 9.09
CA ALA A 799 0.41 -11.80 8.28
C ALA A 799 -0.68 -11.16 9.16
N THR A 800 -1.37 -10.17 8.61
CA THR A 800 -2.65 -9.68 9.14
C THR A 800 -3.74 -9.98 8.12
N VAL A 801 -4.82 -10.63 8.54
CA VAL A 801 -5.95 -11.03 7.68
C VAL A 801 -7.23 -10.39 8.19
N GLY A 802 -7.93 -9.67 7.33
CA GLY A 802 -9.22 -9.04 7.65
C GLY A 802 -10.36 -9.79 6.97
N LEU A 803 -11.47 -9.95 7.71
CA LEU A 803 -12.69 -10.59 7.23
C LEU A 803 -13.90 -9.69 7.50
N TRP A 804 -14.74 -9.46 6.50
CA TRP A 804 -15.95 -8.61 6.60
C TRP A 804 -17.16 -9.30 5.99
N ASN A 805 -18.27 -9.36 6.72
CA ASN A 805 -19.54 -9.87 6.19
C ASN A 805 -20.26 -8.76 5.39
N LEU A 806 -20.35 -8.93 4.06
CA LEU A 806 -21.05 -8.00 3.14
C LEU A 806 -22.48 -8.48 2.75
N ARG A 807 -23.00 -9.52 3.40
CA ARG A 807 -24.38 -10.00 3.25
C ARG A 807 -25.36 -9.06 3.97
N ALA A 808 -26.59 -8.94 3.46
CA ALA A 808 -27.57 -7.96 3.96
C ALA A 808 -28.03 -8.27 5.40
N SER A 809 -28.43 -9.52 5.63
CA SER A 809 -28.95 -10.03 6.90
C SER A 809 -28.45 -11.44 7.26
N ALA A 810 -27.78 -12.13 6.34
CA ALA A 810 -27.24 -13.47 6.57
C ALA A 810 -25.86 -13.46 7.25
N GLU A 811 -25.54 -14.55 7.94
CA GLU A 811 -24.20 -14.85 8.43
C GLU A 811 -23.28 -15.34 7.29
N THR A 812 -21.96 -15.21 7.47
CA THR A 812 -20.96 -15.89 6.62
C THR A 812 -20.34 -17.06 7.35
N PHE A 813 -19.83 -18.03 6.59
CA PHE A 813 -19.02 -19.13 7.12
C PHE A 813 -17.84 -19.40 6.19
N ASP A 814 -16.63 -19.38 6.76
CA ASP A 814 -15.36 -19.58 6.08
C ASP A 814 -14.45 -20.49 6.92
N VAL A 815 -13.79 -21.46 6.29
CA VAL A 815 -12.66 -22.17 6.88
C VAL A 815 -11.35 -21.63 6.31
N GLN A 816 -10.46 -21.16 7.17
CA GLN A 816 -9.19 -20.54 6.82
C GLN A 816 -8.01 -21.45 7.15
N HIS A 817 -7.15 -21.75 6.16
CA HIS A 817 -5.89 -22.45 6.39
C HIS A 817 -4.72 -21.49 6.57
N VAL A 818 -3.79 -21.80 7.47
CA VAL A 818 -2.60 -20.99 7.75
C VAL A 818 -1.81 -20.66 6.47
N LYS A 819 -1.72 -21.60 5.51
CA LYS A 819 -1.00 -21.39 4.24
C LYS A 819 -1.65 -20.32 3.35
N GLN A 820 -2.98 -20.27 3.30
CA GLN A 820 -3.74 -19.28 2.53
C GLN A 820 -3.56 -17.88 3.15
N MET A 821 -3.67 -17.79 4.49
CA MET A 821 -3.49 -16.54 5.23
C MET A 821 -2.11 -15.89 5.01
N LEU A 822 -1.07 -16.70 4.75
CA LEU A 822 0.30 -16.28 4.48
C LEU A 822 0.61 -16.02 2.98
N ASN A 823 -0.35 -16.23 2.07
CA ASN A 823 -0.27 -15.92 0.64
C ASN A 823 1.01 -16.40 -0.10
N LYS A 824 1.58 -17.55 0.29
CA LYS A 824 2.83 -18.09 -0.29
C LYS A 824 2.57 -19.01 -1.47
N HIS A 825 2.27 -18.45 -2.64
CA HIS A 825 1.94 -19.22 -3.84
C HIS A 825 3.08 -19.46 -4.86
N ASP A 826 4.23 -18.75 -4.76
CA ASP A 826 5.29 -18.86 -5.76
C ASP A 826 6.28 -20.03 -5.55
N GLU A 827 6.58 -20.74 -6.64
CA GLU A 827 7.51 -21.88 -6.63
C GLU A 827 8.98 -21.49 -6.37
N VAL A 828 9.33 -20.22 -6.61
CA VAL A 828 10.70 -19.70 -6.44
C VAL A 828 11.13 -19.73 -4.97
N ASP A 829 10.17 -19.58 -4.04
CA ASP A 829 10.41 -19.52 -2.59
C ASP A 829 10.63 -20.90 -1.95
N ARG A 830 10.38 -22.00 -2.68
CA ARG A 830 10.55 -23.39 -2.23
C ARG A 830 12.00 -23.75 -1.88
N VAL A 831 12.99 -22.94 -2.28
CA VAL A 831 14.42 -23.15 -1.97
C VAL A 831 14.86 -22.40 -0.70
N ALA A 832 14.08 -21.43 -0.21
CA ALA A 832 14.49 -20.54 0.88
C ALA A 832 13.70 -20.70 2.19
N ASN A 833 12.43 -21.12 2.13
CA ASN A 833 11.53 -21.11 3.29
C ASN A 833 10.97 -22.50 3.63
N SER A 834 11.63 -23.22 4.55
CA SER A 834 10.92 -24.19 5.39
C SER A 834 9.92 -23.41 6.25
N LEU A 835 8.62 -23.64 6.06
CA LEU A 835 7.59 -23.03 6.90
C LEU A 835 7.85 -23.37 8.38
N TYR A 836 7.55 -22.44 9.28
CA TYR A 836 7.54 -22.75 10.71
C TYR A 836 6.47 -23.81 10.96
N THR A 837 6.76 -24.84 11.76
CA THR A 837 5.79 -25.92 12.01
C THR A 837 4.50 -25.39 12.62
N TYR A 838 4.59 -24.42 13.53
CA TYR A 838 3.44 -23.81 14.20
C TYR A 838 3.36 -22.29 14.04
N TYR A 839 2.13 -21.78 14.05
CA TYR A 839 1.76 -20.37 13.99
C TYR A 839 0.73 -20.05 15.08
N ALA A 840 0.92 -18.94 15.79
CA ALA A 840 -0.08 -18.39 16.69
C ALA A 840 -1.00 -17.44 15.90
N VAL A 841 -2.32 -17.67 15.98
CA VAL A 841 -3.33 -16.77 15.40
C VAL A 841 -4.05 -16.06 16.54
N ARG A 842 -4.08 -14.72 16.52
CA ARG A 842 -4.78 -13.88 17.50
C ARG A 842 -5.95 -13.15 16.84
N SER A 843 -7.13 -13.20 17.46
CA SER A 843 -8.28 -12.33 17.14
C SER A 843 -8.07 -10.94 17.73
N PHE A 844 -8.28 -9.89 16.93
CA PHE A 844 -8.23 -8.50 17.39
C PHE A 844 -9.41 -8.22 18.33
N ARG A 845 -10.64 -8.58 17.93
CA ARG A 845 -11.86 -8.24 18.68
C ARG A 845 -11.99 -9.00 20.01
N SER A 846 -11.64 -10.28 20.04
CA SER A 846 -11.82 -11.12 21.24
C SER A 846 -10.54 -11.32 22.06
N GLY A 847 -9.36 -11.03 21.48
CA GLY A 847 -8.06 -11.32 22.09
C GLY A 847 -7.73 -12.82 22.24
N LYS A 848 -8.62 -13.73 21.81
CA LYS A 848 -8.38 -15.18 21.80
C LYS A 848 -7.19 -15.54 20.93
N ILE A 849 -6.50 -16.62 21.30
CA ILE A 849 -5.31 -17.12 20.61
C ILE A 849 -5.50 -18.62 20.31
N TRP A 850 -5.30 -19.00 19.06
CA TRP A 850 -5.22 -20.37 18.56
C TRP A 850 -3.76 -20.70 18.23
N LEU A 851 -3.35 -21.95 18.43
CA LEU A 851 -2.06 -22.46 17.96
C LEU A 851 -2.32 -23.45 16.82
N MET A 852 -1.81 -23.13 15.64
CA MET A 852 -2.11 -23.84 14.39
C MET A 852 -0.85 -24.40 13.75
N THR A 853 -0.95 -25.52 13.04
CA THR A 853 0.16 -26.14 12.28
C THR A 853 0.15 -25.74 10.81
N SER A 854 1.33 -25.62 10.20
CA SER A 854 1.48 -25.52 8.73
C SER A 854 1.67 -26.88 8.05
N GLU A 855 2.00 -27.91 8.83
CA GLU A 855 2.08 -29.30 8.41
C GLU A 855 0.73 -29.98 8.64
N ALA A 856 -0.03 -30.12 7.55
CA ALA A 856 -1.21 -30.97 7.50
C ALA A 856 -0.76 -32.43 7.27
N GLU A 857 -0.29 -33.09 8.34
CA GLU A 857 -0.33 -34.55 8.36
C GLU A 857 -1.79 -35.01 8.28
N GLU A 858 -2.04 -36.12 7.58
CA GLU A 858 -3.37 -36.51 7.06
C GLU A 858 -4.43 -36.87 8.13
N GLN A 859 -4.14 -36.63 9.42
CA GLN A 859 -5.01 -36.92 10.57
C GLN A 859 -5.02 -35.81 11.65
N GLN A 860 -4.42 -34.63 11.43
CA GLN A 860 -4.45 -33.52 12.41
C GLN A 860 -5.13 -32.27 11.85
N GLU A 861 -6.24 -31.86 12.47
CA GLU A 861 -7.09 -30.73 12.07
C GLU A 861 -6.53 -29.35 12.44
N GLY A 862 -5.41 -29.29 13.17
CA GLY A 862 -4.83 -28.05 13.70
C GLY A 862 -4.35 -27.03 12.65
N ALA A 863 -4.55 -27.27 11.35
CA ALA A 863 -4.19 -26.34 10.27
C ALA A 863 -5.32 -25.37 9.87
N SER A 864 -6.55 -25.59 10.37
CA SER A 864 -7.77 -24.91 9.91
C SER A 864 -8.47 -24.14 11.03
N LEU A 865 -8.95 -22.92 10.73
CA LEU A 865 -9.73 -22.06 11.62
C LEU A 865 -11.12 -21.84 11.05
N GLY A 866 -12.15 -22.19 11.83
CA GLY A 866 -13.54 -21.86 11.52
C GLY A 866 -13.85 -20.39 11.84
N VAL A 867 -14.30 -19.65 10.84
CA VAL A 867 -14.73 -18.25 10.96
C VAL A 867 -16.19 -18.14 10.58
N LYS A 868 -17.01 -17.65 11.52
CA LYS A 868 -18.41 -17.30 11.27
C LYS A 868 -18.65 -15.87 11.73
N LEU A 869 -19.26 -15.06 10.86
CA LEU A 869 -19.51 -13.63 11.13
C LEU A 869 -21.00 -13.31 10.92
N PRO A 870 -21.70 -12.76 11.93
CA PRO A 870 -23.02 -12.14 11.74
C PRO A 870 -23.03 -11.02 10.68
N ALA A 871 -24.21 -10.68 10.16
CA ALA A 871 -24.39 -9.62 9.17
C ALA A 871 -23.83 -8.27 9.65
N GLY A 872 -23.09 -7.56 8.80
CA GLY A 872 -22.45 -6.29 9.15
C GLY A 872 -21.32 -6.38 10.19
N SER A 873 -20.86 -7.59 10.54
CA SER A 873 -19.73 -7.79 11.45
C SER A 873 -18.42 -8.09 10.72
N TRP A 874 -17.32 -7.99 11.47
CA TRP A 874 -15.95 -8.07 10.96
C TRP A 874 -15.03 -8.74 11.98
N GLU A 875 -13.83 -9.12 11.54
CA GLU A 875 -12.71 -9.55 12.39
C GLU A 875 -11.37 -9.21 11.73
N VAL A 876 -10.33 -8.97 12.54
CA VAL A 876 -8.94 -8.87 12.10
C VAL A 876 -8.10 -9.89 12.87
N LEU A 877 -7.36 -10.72 12.13
CA LEU A 877 -6.52 -11.80 12.65
C LEU A 877 -5.04 -11.48 12.45
N THR A 878 -4.23 -11.62 13.50
CA THR A 878 -2.76 -11.61 13.39
C THR A 878 -2.24 -13.04 13.40
N VAL A 879 -1.53 -13.44 12.33
CA VAL A 879 -0.92 -14.76 12.16
C VAL A 879 0.59 -14.64 12.31
N SER A 880 1.16 -15.19 13.37
CA SER A 880 2.58 -15.05 13.73
C SER A 880 3.29 -16.40 13.83
N PRO A 881 4.51 -16.57 13.30
CA PRO A 881 5.25 -17.82 13.46
C PRO A 881 5.63 -18.07 14.91
N LEU A 882 5.54 -19.33 15.35
CA LEU A 882 6.03 -19.76 16.66
C LEU A 882 7.53 -20.10 16.56
N LEU A 883 8.38 -19.20 17.06
CA LEU A 883 9.82 -19.43 17.10
C LEU A 883 10.17 -20.39 18.23
N THR A 884 10.85 -21.49 17.91
CA THR A 884 11.27 -22.51 18.88
C THR A 884 12.79 -22.54 19.00
N ALA A 885 13.30 -22.68 20.22
CA ALA A 885 14.73 -22.74 20.50
C ALA A 885 15.27 -24.19 20.43
N MET A 886 16.59 -24.35 20.38
CA MET A 886 17.27 -25.66 20.55
C MET A 886 17.12 -26.27 21.96
N VAL A 887 16.29 -25.68 22.82
CA VAL A 887 15.99 -26.15 24.18
C VAL A 887 14.53 -26.56 24.20
N GLU A 888 14.28 -27.83 24.49
CA GLU A 888 12.93 -28.36 24.60
C GLU A 888 12.12 -27.58 25.66
N GLY A 889 10.83 -27.38 25.39
CA GLY A 889 9.91 -26.76 26.33
C GLY A 889 9.73 -25.25 26.21
N VAL A 890 10.46 -24.51 25.35
CA VAL A 890 10.28 -23.05 25.20
C VAL A 890 10.11 -22.61 23.75
N SER A 891 9.00 -21.91 23.49
CA SER A 891 8.69 -21.30 22.19
C SER A 891 8.01 -19.93 22.35
N VAL A 892 8.19 -19.01 21.41
CA VAL A 892 7.69 -17.62 21.48
C VAL A 892 7.15 -17.13 20.13
N ALA A 893 6.02 -16.44 20.12
CA ALA A 893 5.46 -15.74 18.96
C ALA A 893 5.15 -14.26 19.29
N LEU A 894 5.29 -13.37 18.30
CA LEU A 894 4.94 -11.94 18.42
C LEU A 894 3.53 -11.71 17.89
N LEU A 895 2.58 -11.32 18.74
CA LEU A 895 1.17 -11.13 18.39
C LEU A 895 0.82 -9.69 17.94
N GLY A 896 1.84 -8.86 17.72
CA GLY A 896 1.71 -7.46 17.32
C GLY A 896 1.26 -6.54 18.45
N ALA A 897 0.79 -5.35 18.07
CA ALA A 897 0.17 -4.41 18.98
C ALA A 897 -1.23 -4.90 19.42
N THR A 898 -1.62 -4.64 20.67
CA THR A 898 -2.95 -5.04 21.15
C THR A 898 -4.04 -4.05 20.78
N GLU A 899 -3.69 -2.77 20.61
CA GLU A 899 -4.62 -1.64 20.45
C GLU A 899 -4.65 -1.05 19.03
N HIS A 900 -3.80 -1.51 18.11
CA HIS A 900 -3.80 -1.11 16.70
C HIS A 900 -4.03 -2.33 15.79
N PHE A 901 -4.72 -2.17 14.66
CA PHE A 901 -5.01 -3.28 13.74
C PHE A 901 -3.74 -3.93 13.18
N MET A 902 -2.77 -3.09 12.83
CA MET A 902 -1.42 -3.49 12.43
C MET A 902 -0.47 -2.31 12.64
N THR A 903 0.83 -2.59 12.71
CA THR A 903 1.89 -1.57 12.79
C THR A 903 3.04 -1.99 11.85
N PRO A 904 2.83 -1.95 10.51
CA PRO A 904 3.82 -2.40 9.53
C PRO A 904 5.18 -1.71 9.73
N GLY A 905 6.25 -2.51 9.72
CA GLY A 905 7.63 -2.04 9.89
C GLY A 905 8.02 -1.63 11.33
N ALA A 906 7.09 -1.59 12.29
CA ALA A 906 7.38 -1.25 13.68
C ALA A 906 8.31 -2.25 14.40
N VAL A 907 8.31 -3.50 13.94
CA VAL A 907 9.20 -4.56 14.42
C VAL A 907 10.04 -5.09 13.25
N PRO A 908 11.18 -4.45 12.93
CA PRO A 908 11.99 -4.82 11.77
C PRO A 908 12.72 -6.17 11.91
N VAL A 909 12.91 -6.70 13.12
CA VAL A 909 13.62 -7.97 13.36
C VAL A 909 13.06 -8.68 14.59
N VAL A 910 12.84 -10.00 14.48
CA VAL A 910 12.64 -10.93 15.61
C VAL A 910 13.64 -12.08 15.53
N SER A 911 14.02 -12.64 16.69
CA SER A 911 14.97 -13.75 16.78
C SER A 911 14.81 -14.52 18.10
N ILE A 912 15.20 -15.79 18.11
CA ILE A 912 15.28 -16.62 19.32
C ILE A 912 16.65 -17.28 19.39
N ALA A 913 17.26 -17.31 20.58
CA ALA A 913 18.60 -17.84 20.80
C ALA A 913 18.72 -18.55 22.15
N THR A 914 19.75 -19.39 22.30
CA THR A 914 20.06 -20.09 23.55
C THR A 914 21.26 -19.44 24.24
N ALA A 915 21.13 -19.19 25.54
CA ALA A 915 22.10 -18.48 26.36
C ALA A 915 22.57 -19.36 27.53
N TYR A 916 23.88 -19.54 27.67
CA TYR A 916 24.47 -20.34 28.75
C TYR A 916 24.93 -19.44 29.90
N PRO A 917 24.37 -19.55 31.12
CA PRO A 917 24.60 -18.58 32.19
C PRO A 917 26.05 -18.53 32.72
N ASP A 918 26.87 -19.58 32.55
CA ASP A 918 28.21 -19.69 33.17
C ASP A 918 29.34 -18.94 32.41
N LYS A 919 29.05 -18.22 31.31
CA LYS A 919 30.07 -17.44 30.56
C LYS A 919 30.17 -15.96 30.96
N GLU A 920 29.09 -15.34 31.45
CA GLU A 920 29.09 -13.92 31.86
C GLU A 920 29.80 -13.72 33.21
N GLY A 921 29.52 -14.59 34.19
CA GLY A 921 29.97 -14.43 35.59
C GLY A 921 31.49 -14.61 35.80
N ARG A 922 32.11 -15.55 35.08
CA ARG A 922 33.52 -15.91 35.31
C ARG A 922 34.52 -14.81 34.93
N ARG A 923 34.15 -13.84 34.08
CA ARG A 923 35.01 -12.69 33.74
C ARG A 923 35.21 -11.68 34.88
N ARG A 924 34.37 -11.67 35.91
CA ARG A 924 34.49 -10.73 37.05
C ARG A 924 35.19 -11.31 38.29
N SER A 925 35.35 -12.63 38.41
CA SER A 925 35.88 -13.26 39.63
C SER A 925 37.42 -13.29 39.74
N TYR A 926 38.15 -13.21 38.61
CA TYR A 926 39.62 -13.37 38.59
C TYR A 926 40.44 -12.09 38.87
N LEU A 927 39.80 -10.98 39.27
CA LEU A 927 40.46 -9.67 39.46
C LEU A 927 40.43 -9.11 40.90
N SER A 928 39.88 -9.85 41.88
CA SER A 928 39.63 -9.33 43.24
C SER A 928 40.63 -9.76 44.32
N GLN A 929 41.71 -10.49 44.00
CA GLN A 929 42.73 -10.91 44.97
C GLN A 929 44.18 -10.63 44.53
N SER A 930 44.63 -9.39 44.67
CA SER A 930 46.03 -9.05 45.03
C SER A 930 46.14 -7.62 45.57
N ARG A 931 47.00 -7.40 46.58
CA ARG A 931 47.11 -6.13 47.34
C ARG A 931 48.28 -5.25 46.87
N ARG A 932 48.01 -3.96 46.55
CA ARG A 932 48.84 -2.71 46.72
C ARG A 932 50.30 -2.71 46.14
N PRO A 933 51.06 -1.57 46.03
CA PRO A 933 50.76 -0.16 46.34
C PRO A 933 51.15 0.93 45.27
N SER A 934 50.66 2.16 45.49
CA SER A 934 51.29 3.51 45.35
C SER A 934 51.99 4.07 44.06
N HIS A 935 51.44 5.21 43.61
CA HIS A 935 52.08 6.50 43.16
C HIS A 935 52.84 6.68 41.80
N GLN A 936 52.09 7.19 40.82
CA GLN A 936 52.36 8.38 39.95
C GLN A 936 53.75 8.64 39.29
N ARG A 937 53.85 8.44 37.95
CA ARG A 937 53.72 9.51 36.90
C ARG A 937 53.89 8.95 35.46
N ARG A 938 53.06 9.47 34.53
CA ARG A 938 53.08 9.51 33.03
C ARG A 938 54.22 8.76 32.26
N ARG A 939 54.03 8.14 31.08
CA ARG A 939 53.06 8.38 29.96
C ARG A 939 53.02 7.17 28.96
N SER A 940 51.96 7.12 28.14
CA SER A 940 51.83 6.52 26.78
C SER A 940 51.84 5.00 26.49
N THR A 941 51.03 4.66 25.47
CA THR A 941 50.99 3.47 24.58
C THR A 941 50.76 2.08 25.20
N ARG A 942 49.73 1.37 24.70
CA ARG A 942 49.56 -0.07 24.90
C ARG A 942 49.04 -0.75 23.62
N SER A 943 49.71 -1.80 23.21
CA SER A 943 49.39 -2.69 22.10
C SER A 943 48.64 -3.95 22.55
N THR A 944 48.05 -4.64 21.58
CA THR A 944 47.42 -5.98 21.68
C THR A 944 48.42 -7.11 21.46
N SER A 945 48.10 -8.30 21.96
CA SER A 945 48.50 -9.60 21.40
C SER A 945 47.55 -10.72 21.87
N THR A 946 47.44 -11.82 21.10
CA THR A 946 46.49 -12.92 21.32
C THR A 946 47.03 -14.26 20.79
N SER A 947 46.86 -15.34 21.56
CA SER A 947 46.88 -16.74 21.09
C SER A 947 46.15 -17.60 22.15
N SER A 948 45.14 -18.45 21.89
CA SER A 948 44.76 -19.39 20.82
C SER A 948 45.23 -20.84 21.06
N LEU A 949 44.27 -21.80 21.02
CA LEU A 949 44.42 -23.16 20.48
C LEU A 949 43.09 -23.95 20.47
N SER A 950 43.00 -24.92 19.55
CA SER A 950 41.80 -25.64 19.07
C SER A 950 41.77 -27.13 19.47
N PRO A 951 40.73 -27.92 19.14
CA PRO A 951 40.68 -28.73 17.90
C PRO A 951 39.25 -28.81 17.26
N SER A 952 38.99 -28.71 15.95
CA SER A 952 39.37 -29.49 14.73
C SER A 952 38.40 -30.62 14.34
N ILE A 953 37.62 -30.41 13.26
CA ILE A 953 37.28 -31.30 12.11
C ILE A 953 36.00 -30.74 11.45
N ALA A 954 36.09 -30.44 10.14
CA ALA A 954 35.05 -30.03 9.15
C ALA A 954 35.53 -28.81 8.35
N ALA A 955 36.42 -29.04 7.36
CA ALA A 955 37.02 -27.97 6.56
C ALA A 955 37.06 -28.34 5.07
N ALA A 956 35.91 -28.25 4.41
CA ALA A 956 35.77 -28.29 2.95
C ALA A 956 34.80 -27.20 2.45
N ASP A 957 33.59 -27.13 3.02
CA ASP A 957 32.51 -26.25 2.52
C ASP A 957 32.68 -24.76 2.88
N ALA A 958 33.48 -24.44 3.91
CA ALA A 958 33.60 -23.07 4.43
C ALA A 958 34.18 -22.04 3.44
N LYS A 959 34.88 -22.47 2.38
CA LYS A 959 35.54 -21.55 1.43
C LYS A 959 34.64 -20.97 0.34
N GLN A 960 33.45 -21.53 0.09
CA GLN A 960 32.49 -20.92 -0.85
C GLN A 960 31.61 -19.86 -0.15
N ASN A 961 31.26 -20.06 1.12
CA ASN A 961 30.37 -19.15 1.84
C ASN A 961 31.01 -17.81 2.24
N GLU A 962 32.31 -17.76 2.55
CA GLU A 962 32.97 -16.47 2.89
C GLU A 962 33.01 -15.50 1.70
N ALA A 963 33.30 -16.00 0.50
CA ALA A 963 33.27 -15.19 -0.72
C ALA A 963 31.85 -14.67 -1.00
N ALA A 964 30.84 -15.56 -0.91
CA ALA A 964 29.43 -15.24 -1.11
C ALA A 964 28.92 -14.16 -0.13
N LEU A 965 29.29 -14.26 1.15
CA LEU A 965 28.91 -13.28 2.18
C LEU A 965 29.50 -11.88 1.90
N THR A 966 30.76 -11.80 1.41
CA THR A 966 31.33 -10.50 1.02
C THR A 966 30.69 -9.90 -0.23
N THR A 967 30.27 -10.71 -1.22
CA THR A 967 29.51 -10.18 -2.38
C THR A 967 28.12 -9.71 -1.97
N VAL A 968 27.37 -10.49 -1.20
CA VAL A 968 26.00 -10.14 -0.74
C VAL A 968 26.01 -8.86 0.11
N ALA A 969 26.99 -8.69 0.99
CA ALA A 969 27.13 -7.47 1.79
C ALA A 969 27.46 -6.22 0.95
N VAL A 970 28.22 -6.38 -0.14
CA VAL A 970 28.55 -5.28 -1.06
C VAL A 970 27.37 -4.95 -1.98
N ASP A 971 26.66 -5.96 -2.50
CA ASP A 971 25.48 -5.75 -3.35
C ASP A 971 24.32 -5.10 -2.59
N SER A 972 24.09 -5.49 -1.33
CA SER A 972 23.11 -4.84 -0.44
C SER A 972 23.49 -3.38 -0.14
N LEU A 973 24.79 -3.07 -0.01
CA LEU A 973 25.28 -1.70 0.19
C LEU A 973 25.24 -0.86 -1.11
N MET A 974 25.42 -1.50 -2.27
CA MET A 974 25.23 -0.88 -3.59
C MET A 974 23.77 -0.50 -3.79
N GLN A 975 22.83 -1.41 -3.54
CA GLN A 975 21.39 -1.15 -3.70
C GLN A 975 20.94 0.05 -2.83
N ARG A 976 21.46 0.20 -1.61
CA ARG A 976 21.08 1.26 -0.65
C ARG A 976 21.79 2.62 -0.77
N SER A 977 22.64 2.87 -1.77
CA SER A 977 23.44 4.10 -1.84
C SER A 977 23.27 4.89 -3.15
N ASP A 978 23.31 6.23 -3.06
CA ASP A 978 23.19 7.14 -4.20
C ASP A 978 24.34 6.97 -5.21
N GLY A 979 24.10 7.37 -6.47
CA GLY A 979 25.02 7.14 -7.59
C GLY A 979 26.47 7.60 -7.36
N GLY A 980 26.67 8.70 -6.62
CA GLY A 980 28.02 9.17 -6.24
C GLY A 980 28.73 8.26 -5.23
N ALA A 981 27.99 7.69 -4.27
CA ALA A 981 28.55 6.77 -3.28
C ALA A 981 28.86 5.39 -3.88
N ARG A 982 28.02 4.90 -4.81
CA ARG A 982 28.28 3.67 -5.60
C ARG A 982 29.62 3.74 -6.32
N ALA A 983 29.93 4.87 -6.99
CA ALA A 983 31.18 5.06 -7.72
C ALA A 983 32.43 4.98 -6.80
N VAL A 984 32.36 5.56 -5.60
CA VAL A 984 33.45 5.52 -4.61
C VAL A 984 33.64 4.09 -4.07
N LEU A 985 32.55 3.40 -3.74
CA LEU A 985 32.58 2.02 -3.23
C LEU A 985 33.09 1.01 -4.28
N LEU A 986 32.66 1.13 -5.55
CA LEU A 986 33.18 0.34 -6.67
C LEU A 986 34.68 0.58 -6.90
N SER A 987 35.11 1.84 -6.86
CA SER A 987 36.53 2.21 -6.99
C SER A 987 37.38 1.61 -5.86
N LEU A 988 36.88 1.65 -4.62
CA LEU A 988 37.51 1.02 -3.45
C LEU A 988 37.59 -0.50 -3.58
N ALA A 989 36.55 -1.16 -4.06
CA ALA A 989 36.54 -2.61 -4.30
C ALA A 989 37.57 -3.01 -5.37
N LEU A 990 37.61 -2.29 -6.50
CA LEU A 990 38.57 -2.54 -7.59
C LEU A 990 40.03 -2.32 -7.14
N VAL A 991 40.31 -1.26 -6.36
CA VAL A 991 41.65 -1.03 -5.80
C VAL A 991 42.05 -2.17 -4.84
N ASN A 992 41.14 -2.64 -3.98
CA ASN A 992 41.46 -3.76 -3.08
C ASN A 992 41.68 -5.07 -3.84
N GLY A 993 40.90 -5.35 -4.88
CA GLY A 993 41.10 -6.51 -5.77
C GLY A 993 42.45 -6.45 -6.49
N PHE A 994 42.82 -5.28 -7.03
CA PHE A 994 44.11 -5.07 -7.71
C PHE A 994 45.32 -5.35 -6.79
N PHE A 995 45.30 -4.81 -5.56
CA PHE A 995 46.40 -5.03 -4.62
C PHE A 995 46.48 -6.50 -4.11
N ALA A 996 45.35 -7.19 -3.95
CA ALA A 996 45.33 -8.64 -3.62
C ALA A 996 45.91 -9.52 -4.75
N VAL A 997 45.62 -9.20 -6.02
CA VAL A 997 46.21 -9.86 -7.19
C VAL A 997 47.72 -9.55 -7.30
N LEU A 998 48.13 -8.34 -6.97
CA LEU A 998 49.53 -7.93 -7.00
C LEU A 998 50.35 -8.61 -5.88
N GLN A 999 49.77 -8.79 -4.69
CA GLN A 999 50.40 -9.53 -3.59
C GLN A 999 50.51 -11.04 -3.88
N THR A 1000 49.50 -11.65 -4.49
CA THR A 1000 49.54 -13.08 -4.86
C THR A 1000 50.51 -13.36 -6.01
N THR A 1001 50.66 -12.44 -6.98
CA THR A 1001 51.70 -12.58 -8.03
C THR A 1001 53.11 -12.41 -7.49
N ILE A 1002 53.37 -11.43 -6.61
CA ILE A 1002 54.70 -11.23 -6.00
C ILE A 1002 55.12 -12.41 -5.11
N THR A 1003 54.18 -12.98 -4.35
CA THR A 1003 54.44 -14.17 -3.51
C THR A 1003 54.54 -15.46 -4.33
N GLY A 1004 53.77 -15.60 -5.42
CA GLY A 1004 53.86 -16.74 -6.35
C GLY A 1004 55.18 -16.81 -7.13
N VAL A 1005 55.67 -15.66 -7.63
CA VAL A 1005 56.95 -15.58 -8.37
C VAL A 1005 58.17 -15.93 -7.52
N SER A 1006 58.03 -15.91 -6.19
CA SER A 1006 59.13 -16.24 -5.24
C SER A 1006 59.28 -17.74 -4.95
N ARG A 1007 58.48 -18.63 -5.55
CA ARG A 1007 58.50 -20.10 -5.31
C ARG A 1007 58.75 -20.93 -6.57
N ALA A 1008 59.97 -20.85 -7.10
CA ALA A 1008 60.57 -21.81 -8.04
C ALA A 1008 62.11 -21.65 -8.01
N PRO A 1009 62.94 -22.60 -8.51
CA PRO A 1009 62.68 -23.98 -8.98
C PRO A 1009 63.70 -25.00 -8.38
N GLY A 1010 63.84 -26.18 -9.00
CA GLY A 1010 65.19 -26.71 -9.31
C GLY A 1010 65.58 -28.10 -8.79
N THR A 1011 65.83 -29.03 -9.72
CA THR A 1011 66.48 -30.34 -9.50
C THR A 1011 68.01 -30.23 -9.60
N GLY A 1012 68.78 -30.92 -8.73
CA GLY A 1012 70.24 -31.05 -8.91
C GLY A 1012 71.02 -31.51 -7.67
N ARG A 1013 72.02 -32.38 -7.85
CA ARG A 1013 72.95 -32.85 -6.80
C ARG A 1013 74.12 -31.87 -6.61
N GLY A 1014 74.69 -31.75 -5.40
CA GLY A 1014 76.04 -31.19 -5.24
C GLY A 1014 76.39 -30.63 -3.86
N SER A 1015 77.57 -30.98 -3.35
CA SER A 1015 78.09 -30.69 -2.00
C SER A 1015 78.60 -29.24 -1.77
N MET A 1016 78.79 -28.91 -0.48
CA MET A 1016 79.66 -27.87 0.13
C MET A 1016 79.26 -26.37 0.23
N VAL A 1017 79.14 -25.95 1.50
CA VAL A 1017 79.75 -24.76 2.15
C VAL A 1017 79.32 -23.32 1.77
N ARG A 1018 78.44 -22.78 2.63
CA ARG A 1018 78.49 -21.45 3.32
C ARG A 1018 78.61 -20.15 2.49
N GLY A 1019 77.49 -19.43 2.40
CA GLY A 1019 77.44 -17.97 2.16
C GLY A 1019 76.09 -17.38 2.56
N ARG A 1020 76.06 -16.31 3.37
CA ARG A 1020 74.83 -15.53 3.70
C ARG A 1020 74.51 -14.55 2.57
N THR A 1021 73.22 -14.23 2.35
CA THR A 1021 72.58 -12.92 1.98
C THR A 1021 71.20 -13.18 1.29
N PRO A 1022 70.36 -12.20 0.91
CA PRO A 1022 69.23 -11.83 1.77
C PRO A 1022 67.91 -11.73 0.97
N ARG A 1023 67.27 -12.86 0.64
CA ARG A 1023 66.06 -12.84 -0.21
C ARG A 1023 64.73 -12.67 0.51
N VAL A 1024 64.66 -12.96 1.82
CA VAL A 1024 63.39 -12.90 2.57
C VAL A 1024 63.00 -11.46 2.93
N ASP A 1025 63.97 -10.62 3.33
CA ASP A 1025 63.71 -9.20 3.69
C ASP A 1025 63.15 -8.38 2.53
N ILE A 1026 63.51 -8.68 1.28
CA ILE A 1026 63.06 -7.90 0.11
C ILE A 1026 61.55 -8.11 -0.11
N VAL A 1027 61.06 -9.35 -0.01
CA VAL A 1027 59.62 -9.65 -0.19
C VAL A 1027 58.79 -9.03 0.94
N ASP A 1028 59.24 -9.13 2.19
CA ASP A 1028 58.58 -8.50 3.34
C ASP A 1028 58.59 -6.96 3.25
N THR A 1029 59.69 -6.36 2.76
CA THR A 1029 59.78 -4.90 2.55
C THR A 1029 58.87 -4.45 1.41
N VAL A 1030 58.76 -5.24 0.33
CA VAL A 1030 57.85 -4.97 -0.79
C VAL A 1030 56.39 -5.08 -0.33
N ILE A 1031 56.00 -6.15 0.38
CA ILE A 1031 54.63 -6.28 0.92
C ILE A 1031 54.30 -5.11 1.87
N GLY A 1032 55.24 -4.73 2.74
CA GLY A 1032 55.09 -3.56 3.63
C GLY A 1032 55.08 -2.20 2.91
N MET A 1033 55.60 -2.12 1.68
CA MET A 1033 55.42 -0.95 0.80
C MET A 1033 54.07 -0.95 0.08
N LEU A 1034 53.60 -2.11 -0.40
CA LEU A 1034 52.31 -2.23 -1.07
C LEU A 1034 51.14 -1.85 -0.15
N ASP A 1035 51.13 -2.33 1.10
CA ASP A 1035 50.11 -1.99 2.10
C ASP A 1035 50.05 -0.47 2.39
N LYS A 1036 51.22 0.17 2.49
CA LYS A 1036 51.34 1.64 2.62
C LYS A 1036 50.90 2.38 1.36
N LEU A 1037 51.24 1.89 0.17
CA LEU A 1037 50.81 2.47 -1.11
C LEU A 1037 49.30 2.37 -1.30
N GLN A 1038 48.69 1.22 -1.00
CA GLN A 1038 47.24 1.03 -1.04
C GLN A 1038 46.52 1.98 -0.09
N THR A 1039 47.05 2.13 1.13
CA THR A 1039 46.54 3.09 2.12
C THR A 1039 46.65 4.53 1.62
N LEU A 1040 47.77 4.91 1.01
CA LEU A 1040 47.96 6.25 0.43
C LEU A 1040 47.01 6.50 -0.76
N PHE A 1041 46.78 5.49 -1.60
CA PHE A 1041 45.93 5.59 -2.78
C PHE A 1041 44.44 5.73 -2.40
N VAL A 1042 44.00 4.98 -1.40
CA VAL A 1042 42.66 5.11 -0.80
C VAL A 1042 42.48 6.48 -0.15
N PHE A 1043 43.48 6.95 0.61
CA PHE A 1043 43.44 8.30 1.20
C PHE A 1043 43.39 9.39 0.12
N GLY A 1044 44.19 9.26 -0.94
CA GLY A 1044 44.18 10.14 -2.10
C GLY A 1044 42.83 10.18 -2.82
N LEU A 1045 42.21 9.03 -3.08
CA LEU A 1045 40.87 8.94 -3.68
C LEU A 1045 39.78 9.59 -2.81
N LEU A 1046 39.86 9.43 -1.48
CA LEU A 1046 38.91 10.05 -0.56
C LEU A 1046 39.09 11.58 -0.47
N VAL A 1047 40.33 12.08 -0.52
CA VAL A 1047 40.62 13.52 -0.66
C VAL A 1047 40.12 14.05 -2.01
N LEU A 1048 40.33 13.29 -3.10
CA LEU A 1048 39.85 13.67 -4.43
C LEU A 1048 38.32 13.74 -4.48
N ALA A 1049 37.64 12.73 -3.92
CA ALA A 1049 36.18 12.71 -3.78
C ALA A 1049 35.67 13.92 -2.96
N SER A 1050 36.35 14.25 -1.85
CA SER A 1050 36.05 15.44 -1.05
C SER A 1050 36.27 16.76 -1.81
N TRP A 1051 37.10 16.80 -2.84
CA TRP A 1051 37.31 17.97 -3.70
C TRP A 1051 36.31 18.02 -4.87
N THR A 1052 36.00 16.88 -5.50
CA THR A 1052 35.00 16.81 -6.57
C THR A 1052 33.58 17.09 -6.08
N SER A 1053 33.28 16.81 -4.81
CA SER A 1053 32.04 17.24 -4.14
C SER A 1053 31.97 18.75 -3.84
N THR A 1054 32.94 19.56 -4.28
CA THR A 1054 33.01 21.00 -3.99
C THR A 1054 33.19 21.90 -5.22
N LEU A 1055 32.95 21.37 -6.43
CA LEU A 1055 32.97 22.14 -7.68
C LEU A 1055 31.58 22.19 -8.34
N PRO A 1056 31.05 23.38 -8.68
CA PRO A 1056 29.81 23.50 -9.45
C PRO A 1056 30.10 23.19 -10.92
N SER A 1057 29.35 22.27 -11.53
CA SER A 1057 29.44 21.97 -12.97
C SER A 1057 28.35 22.69 -13.76
N THR A 1058 28.72 23.79 -14.43
CA THR A 1058 27.83 24.49 -15.37
C THR A 1058 28.08 24.07 -16.83
N SER A 1059 26.99 23.81 -17.56
CA SER A 1059 26.82 24.01 -19.02
C SER A 1059 27.27 22.94 -20.05
N VAL A 1060 26.24 22.30 -20.65
CA VAL A 1060 25.95 22.10 -22.09
C VAL A 1060 26.86 21.22 -23.00
N LYS A 1061 26.20 20.57 -23.97
CA LYS A 1061 26.67 19.53 -24.93
C LYS A 1061 27.65 20.06 -26.00
N GLY A 1062 28.70 19.28 -26.29
CA GLY A 1062 29.58 19.41 -27.46
C GLY A 1062 30.82 18.49 -27.37
N VAL A 1063 31.02 17.60 -28.35
CA VAL A 1063 32.08 16.56 -28.41
C VAL A 1063 33.45 17.14 -28.86
N PRO A 1064 34.65 16.57 -28.59
CA PRO A 1064 35.08 15.47 -27.70
C PRO A 1064 36.16 15.84 -26.63
N LYS A 1065 36.49 14.87 -25.76
CA LYS A 1065 37.58 14.87 -24.75
C LYS A 1065 38.97 15.13 -25.34
N LEU A 1066 39.88 15.78 -24.59
CA LEU A 1066 41.27 15.30 -24.41
C LEU A 1066 42.08 16.00 -23.29
N SER A 1067 42.80 15.17 -22.52
CA SER A 1067 44.06 15.42 -21.80
C SER A 1067 44.16 16.45 -20.67
N TRP A 1068 44.62 15.98 -19.50
CA TRP A 1068 45.11 16.82 -18.39
C TRP A 1068 46.62 17.10 -18.52
N LEU A 1069 47.01 18.38 -18.43
CA LEU A 1069 48.33 18.91 -17.99
C LEU A 1069 49.55 18.61 -18.91
N PRO A 1070 50.55 19.54 -19.04
CA PRO A 1070 51.26 20.11 -17.87
C PRO A 1070 51.78 21.58 -17.92
N PHE A 1071 51.99 22.10 -16.71
CA PHE A 1071 53.08 22.98 -16.25
C PHE A 1071 53.13 24.50 -16.55
N LEU A 1072 53.37 25.26 -15.45
CA LEU A 1072 54.04 26.58 -15.33
C LEU A 1072 53.34 27.83 -15.91
N ASP A 1073 53.54 29.06 -15.41
CA ASP A 1073 53.94 29.57 -14.07
C ASP A 1073 53.68 31.11 -14.06
N ALA A 1074 53.64 31.69 -12.85
CA ALA A 1074 54.00 33.07 -12.52
C ALA A 1074 53.03 34.26 -12.84
N LYS A 1075 52.91 35.11 -11.79
CA LYS A 1075 52.48 36.53 -11.74
C LYS A 1075 50.95 36.81 -11.84
N GLN A 1076 50.37 37.73 -11.04
CA GLN A 1076 50.91 38.52 -9.92
C GLN A 1076 49.81 38.94 -8.92
N THR A 1077 50.20 39.13 -7.66
CA THR A 1077 49.39 39.68 -6.54
C THR A 1077 48.89 41.11 -6.79
N ARG A 1078 47.79 41.61 -6.17
CA ARG A 1078 47.78 42.17 -4.79
C ARG A 1078 46.37 42.65 -4.32
N HIS A 1079 46.09 42.48 -3.01
CA HIS A 1079 45.38 43.32 -2.01
C HIS A 1079 44.04 44.08 -2.32
N ALA A 1080 43.15 44.41 -1.37
CA ALA A 1080 42.80 43.95 0.00
C ALA A 1080 41.58 44.77 0.55
N GLU A 1081 41.17 44.51 1.82
CA GLU A 1081 40.14 45.21 2.66
C GLU A 1081 38.67 44.74 2.41
N GLN A 1082 37.95 44.04 3.33
CA GLN A 1082 37.48 44.30 4.73
C GLN A 1082 36.50 45.49 4.81
N VAL A 1083 35.25 45.42 5.33
CA VAL A 1083 34.56 44.60 6.38
C VAL A 1083 33.06 44.39 5.98
N GLY A 1084 32.22 43.45 6.43
CA GLY A 1084 32.35 42.25 7.29
C GLY A 1084 31.23 42.08 8.36
N LEU A 1085 30.63 40.87 8.50
CA LEU A 1085 29.57 40.42 9.47
C LEU A 1085 28.15 40.99 9.20
N ASP A 1086 27.02 40.26 9.24
CA ASP A 1086 26.69 38.84 9.54
C ASP A 1086 25.37 38.44 8.81
N ASP A 1087 25.26 37.21 8.27
CA ASP A 1087 23.97 36.56 7.93
C ASP A 1087 24.10 35.02 7.98
N PRO A 1088 23.28 34.29 8.75
CA PRO A 1088 23.44 32.85 9.00
C PRO A 1088 22.93 31.91 7.88
N THR A 1089 22.45 32.41 6.74
CA THR A 1089 21.65 31.63 5.77
C THR A 1089 22.43 30.71 4.80
N LEU A 1090 23.76 30.65 4.83
CA LEU A 1090 24.57 29.80 3.91
C LEU A 1090 25.26 28.59 4.56
N ARG A 1091 24.48 27.68 5.16
CA ARG A 1091 24.95 26.34 5.60
C ARG A 1091 23.97 25.18 5.31
N ARG A 1092 23.90 24.78 4.04
CA ARG A 1092 23.56 23.43 3.51
C ARG A 1092 24.03 23.49 2.03
N VAL A 1093 24.88 22.63 1.47
CA VAL A 1093 25.33 21.28 1.85
C VAL A 1093 26.86 21.20 1.91
N ARG A 1094 27.42 20.91 3.09
CA ARG A 1094 28.79 20.40 3.26
C ARG A 1094 28.76 19.39 4.40
N LEU A 1095 29.24 18.17 4.18
CA LEU A 1095 29.51 17.23 5.26
C LEU A 1095 30.43 17.92 6.28
N ARG A 1096 30.01 18.01 7.55
CA ARG A 1096 30.85 18.65 8.57
C ARG A 1096 32.14 17.83 8.69
N PRO A 1097 33.31 18.44 8.94
CA PRO A 1097 34.55 17.68 9.12
C PRO A 1097 34.45 16.60 10.21
N ALA A 1098 33.59 16.82 11.22
CA ALA A 1098 33.24 15.82 12.23
C ALA A 1098 32.50 14.60 11.65
N ASP A 1099 31.57 14.80 10.71
CA ASP A 1099 30.79 13.75 10.07
C ASP A 1099 31.65 12.96 9.05
N VAL A 1100 32.53 13.67 8.32
CA VAL A 1100 33.58 13.03 7.49
C VAL A 1100 34.51 12.19 8.37
N VAL A 1101 35.01 12.72 9.49
CA VAL A 1101 35.89 11.99 10.42
C VAL A 1101 35.17 10.84 11.15
N ALA A 1102 33.87 10.97 11.44
CA ALA A 1102 33.05 9.90 12.01
C ALA A 1102 32.85 8.77 10.99
N THR A 1103 32.59 9.12 9.73
CA THR A 1103 32.50 8.15 8.62
C THR A 1103 33.85 7.49 8.36
N LEU A 1104 34.95 8.27 8.35
CA LEU A 1104 36.32 7.76 8.23
C LEU A 1104 36.65 6.80 9.38
N LYS A 1105 36.27 7.13 10.62
CA LYS A 1105 36.38 6.24 11.77
C LYS A 1105 35.56 4.97 11.58
N ARG A 1106 34.32 5.04 11.11
CA ARG A 1106 33.47 3.86 10.86
C ARG A 1106 34.09 2.96 9.78
N CYS A 1107 34.55 3.51 8.66
CA CYS A 1107 35.23 2.76 7.60
C CYS A 1107 36.58 2.15 8.06
N LEU A 1108 37.34 2.85 8.89
CA LEU A 1108 38.58 2.32 9.50
C LEU A 1108 38.30 1.25 10.57
N THR A 1109 37.21 1.39 11.34
CA THR A 1109 36.82 0.42 12.37
C THR A 1109 36.20 -0.84 11.77
N ALA A 1110 35.50 -0.72 10.63
CA ALA A 1110 35.02 -1.86 9.85
C ALA A 1110 36.16 -2.63 9.16
N ARG A 1111 37.36 -2.05 9.04
CA ARG A 1111 38.59 -2.73 8.59
C ARG A 1111 39.37 -3.35 9.75
N THR A 1112 38.78 -4.29 10.49
CA THR A 1112 39.54 -5.19 11.36
C THR A 1112 40.20 -6.31 10.55
N MET A 1113 41.20 -5.97 9.73
CA MET A 1113 42.19 -6.96 9.30
C MET A 1113 43.26 -7.12 10.38
N VAL A 1114 43.47 -8.36 10.81
CA VAL A 1114 44.59 -8.73 11.69
C VAL A 1114 45.90 -8.47 10.91
N PRO A 1115 46.92 -7.83 11.49
CA PRO A 1115 48.20 -7.64 10.82
C PRO A 1115 48.84 -9.00 10.48
N LEU A 1116 49.30 -9.15 9.23
CA LEU A 1116 49.75 -10.40 8.59
C LEU A 1116 51.05 -11.04 9.16
N ARG A 1117 51.33 -10.94 10.47
CA ARG A 1117 52.63 -11.34 11.06
C ARG A 1117 52.62 -12.26 12.29
N GLU A 1118 51.47 -12.79 12.73
CA GLU A 1118 51.42 -13.77 13.84
C GLU A 1118 50.95 -15.16 13.40
N CYS A 1119 51.87 -15.96 12.83
CA CYS A 1119 51.74 -17.41 12.65
C CYS A 1119 53.08 -18.08 13.03
N PRO A 1120 53.20 -18.71 14.22
CA PRO A 1120 54.44 -19.41 14.60
C PRO A 1120 54.55 -20.76 13.87
N ILE A 1121 55.58 -20.90 13.02
CA ILE A 1121 55.92 -22.18 12.39
C ILE A 1121 57.01 -22.88 13.21
N SER A 1122 56.66 -23.96 13.90
CA SER A 1122 57.62 -25.03 14.23
C SER A 1122 56.87 -26.33 14.53
N ILE A 1123 57.13 -27.37 13.75
CA ILE A 1123 56.70 -28.75 14.03
C ILE A 1123 57.97 -29.57 14.27
N THR A 1124 58.09 -30.13 15.47
CA THR A 1124 59.07 -31.18 15.78
C THR A 1124 58.38 -32.29 16.57
N HIS A 1125 58.36 -33.50 16.02
CA HIS A 1125 57.73 -34.67 16.62
C HIS A 1125 58.59 -35.28 17.74
N PRO A 1126 57.99 -35.69 18.88
CA PRO A 1126 58.60 -36.62 19.82
C PRO A 1126 58.15 -38.08 19.59
N PRO A 1127 58.96 -39.10 19.97
CA PRO A 1127 58.64 -40.52 19.86
C PRO A 1127 57.79 -41.03 21.06
N PRO A 1128 57.19 -42.24 20.98
CA PRO A 1128 56.26 -42.73 22.00
C PRO A 1128 56.95 -43.38 23.21
N SER A 1129 56.34 -43.26 24.39
CA SER A 1129 56.67 -44.04 25.59
C SER A 1129 55.42 -44.36 26.42
N SER A 1130 55.48 -45.48 27.15
CA SER A 1130 54.36 -46.15 27.84
C SER A 1130 54.01 -45.53 29.21
N PRO A 1131 52.80 -45.78 29.74
CA PRO A 1131 52.31 -45.12 30.95
C PRO A 1131 52.74 -45.80 32.26
N THR A 1132 52.89 -45.01 33.32
CA THR A 1132 52.78 -45.45 34.73
C THR A 1132 52.05 -44.36 35.55
N PRO A 1133 51.33 -44.72 36.62
CA PRO A 1133 50.19 -43.92 37.10
C PRO A 1133 50.55 -42.90 38.19
N GLN A 1134 49.75 -41.83 38.28
CA GLN A 1134 49.63 -41.01 39.49
C GLN A 1134 48.15 -40.78 39.85
N SER A 1135 47.92 -40.56 41.14
CA SER A 1135 46.66 -40.68 41.88
C SER A 1135 45.67 -39.51 41.70
N PRO A 1136 44.37 -39.72 41.96
CA PRO A 1136 43.33 -38.71 41.73
C PRO A 1136 43.27 -37.61 42.80
N LEU A 1137 42.76 -36.45 42.39
CA LEU A 1137 42.22 -35.39 43.25
C LEU A 1137 40.70 -35.31 43.02
N PRO A 1138 39.90 -34.89 44.02
CA PRO A 1138 38.48 -35.25 44.09
C PRO A 1138 37.57 -34.41 43.19
N ASP A 1139 36.57 -35.06 42.59
CA ASP A 1139 35.47 -34.41 41.89
C ASP A 1139 34.57 -33.62 42.86
N THR A 1140 34.43 -32.32 42.61
CA THR A 1140 33.24 -31.58 43.03
C THR A 1140 32.18 -31.67 41.94
N PRO A 1141 30.93 -32.06 42.25
CA PRO A 1141 29.89 -32.26 41.23
C PRO A 1141 29.56 -30.93 40.54
N ARG A 1142 29.69 -30.90 39.22
CA ARG A 1142 29.07 -29.85 38.39
C ARG A 1142 27.57 -30.12 38.31
N THR A 1143 26.77 -29.26 38.90
CA THR A 1143 25.36 -29.17 38.53
C THR A 1143 25.25 -28.78 37.05
N PRO A 1144 24.42 -29.48 36.24
CA PRO A 1144 24.21 -29.09 34.85
C PRO A 1144 23.42 -27.78 34.82
N THR A 1145 24.06 -26.70 34.35
CA THR A 1145 23.36 -25.44 34.09
C THR A 1145 22.52 -25.59 32.81
N THR A 1146 21.21 -25.71 32.97
CA THR A 1146 20.25 -25.65 31.87
C THR A 1146 20.38 -24.30 31.15
N PRO A 1147 20.47 -24.26 29.80
CA PRO A 1147 20.58 -23.01 29.05
C PRO A 1147 19.26 -22.22 29.09
N ASP A 1148 19.34 -20.92 29.35
CA ASP A 1148 18.19 -20.01 29.20
C ASP A 1148 17.89 -19.81 27.70
N VAL A 1149 16.64 -19.48 27.38
CA VAL A 1149 16.21 -19.05 26.05
C VAL A 1149 16.02 -17.54 26.07
N VAL A 1150 16.53 -16.86 25.05
CA VAL A 1150 16.38 -15.42 24.86
C VAL A 1150 15.69 -15.17 23.54
N PHE A 1151 14.43 -14.76 23.60
CA PHE A 1151 13.75 -14.13 22.46
C PHE A 1151 14.14 -12.66 22.41
N THR A 1152 14.37 -12.08 21.23
CA THR A 1152 14.65 -10.66 21.04
C THR A 1152 13.93 -10.10 19.83
N ALA A 1153 13.17 -9.02 20.04
CA ALA A 1153 12.63 -8.15 19.01
C ALA A 1153 13.38 -6.82 18.99
N LEU A 1154 13.59 -6.24 17.81
CA LEU A 1154 13.89 -4.82 17.65
C LEU A 1154 12.57 -4.09 17.42
N VAL A 1155 12.25 -3.09 18.22
CA VAL A 1155 10.94 -2.43 18.24
C VAL A 1155 11.10 -0.93 18.16
N ASP A 1156 10.30 -0.28 17.31
CA ASP A 1156 10.31 1.16 17.13
C ASP A 1156 8.91 1.79 17.23
N VAL A 1157 8.08 1.25 18.12
CA VAL A 1157 6.73 1.75 18.41
C VAL A 1157 6.49 1.90 19.91
N ALA A 1158 5.97 3.05 20.30
CA ALA A 1158 5.43 3.31 21.63
C ALA A 1158 3.97 2.82 21.67
N ALA A 1159 3.81 1.51 21.86
CA ALA A 1159 2.51 0.85 22.00
C ALA A 1159 2.65 -0.43 22.86
N ARG A 1160 1.53 -1.02 23.25
CA ARG A 1160 1.44 -2.31 23.93
C ARG A 1160 1.67 -3.46 22.95
N LEU A 1161 2.83 -4.09 23.03
CA LEU A 1161 3.12 -5.31 22.28
C LEU A 1161 2.77 -6.56 23.09
N SER A 1162 2.14 -7.52 22.43
CA SER A 1162 1.78 -8.82 23.00
C SER A 1162 2.64 -9.94 22.42
N PHE A 1163 3.08 -10.85 23.28
CA PHE A 1163 3.86 -12.03 22.93
C PHE A 1163 3.19 -13.27 23.52
N LEU A 1164 3.08 -14.34 22.72
CA LEU A 1164 2.76 -15.68 23.24
C LEU A 1164 4.07 -16.35 23.65
N VAL A 1165 4.14 -16.86 24.89
CA VAL A 1165 5.26 -17.63 25.42
C VAL A 1165 4.75 -18.98 25.91
N LEU A 1166 5.19 -20.07 25.26
CA LEU A 1166 4.98 -21.44 25.74
C LEU A 1166 6.17 -21.83 26.60
N CYS A 1167 5.94 -22.16 27.87
CA CYS A 1167 6.99 -22.60 28.80
C CYS A 1167 6.42 -23.44 29.98
N PRO A 1168 7.27 -24.13 30.76
CA PRO A 1168 6.75 -25.02 31.82
C PRO A 1168 6.00 -24.28 32.94
N THR A 1169 6.47 -23.11 33.38
CA THR A 1169 5.91 -22.35 34.50
C THR A 1169 5.99 -20.85 34.24
N ARG A 1170 5.11 -20.06 34.88
CA ARG A 1170 5.15 -18.58 34.83
C ARG A 1170 6.53 -18.05 35.24
N ASP A 1171 7.09 -18.64 36.30
CA ASP A 1171 8.37 -18.26 36.90
C ASP A 1171 9.58 -18.61 36.02
N ALA A 1172 9.38 -19.29 34.88
CA ALA A 1172 10.39 -19.41 33.83
C ALA A 1172 10.66 -18.05 33.16
N ILE A 1173 9.64 -17.20 32.99
CA ILE A 1173 9.72 -15.90 32.29
C ILE A 1173 10.30 -14.84 33.24
N LYS A 1174 11.59 -14.94 33.58
CA LYS A 1174 12.21 -14.22 34.71
C LYS A 1174 12.54 -12.76 34.44
N THR A 1175 12.94 -12.41 33.22
CA THR A 1175 13.47 -11.08 32.93
C THR A 1175 13.05 -10.57 31.57
N CYS A 1176 12.66 -9.30 31.48
CA CYS A 1176 12.64 -8.55 30.24
C CYS A 1176 13.82 -7.58 30.22
N LYS A 1177 14.53 -7.45 29.11
CA LYS A 1177 15.55 -6.43 28.89
C LYS A 1177 15.06 -5.48 27.83
N ILE A 1178 14.98 -4.19 28.14
CA ILE A 1178 14.63 -3.13 27.19
C ILE A 1178 15.86 -2.22 27.05
N ASP A 1179 16.40 -2.16 25.82
CA ASP A 1179 17.76 -1.71 25.48
C ASP A 1179 18.83 -2.24 26.47
N ARG A 1180 19.33 -1.40 27.38
CA ARG A 1180 20.39 -1.73 28.35
C ARG A 1180 19.85 -2.17 29.69
N THR A 1181 18.61 -1.83 30.03
CA THR A 1181 18.05 -2.03 31.36
C THR A 1181 17.35 -3.39 31.43
N ARG A 1182 17.62 -4.13 32.51
CA ARG A 1182 16.97 -5.41 32.80
C ARG A 1182 15.92 -5.20 33.89
N TYR A 1183 14.71 -5.64 33.58
CA TYR A 1183 13.52 -5.57 34.40
C TYR A 1183 13.11 -6.97 34.85
N ASP A 1184 12.60 -7.05 36.08
CA ASP A 1184 11.93 -8.23 36.61
C ASP A 1184 10.46 -8.20 36.17
N THR A 1185 10.01 -9.26 35.51
CA THR A 1185 8.67 -9.39 34.92
C THR A 1185 7.57 -9.48 35.96
N ALA A 1186 7.89 -9.82 37.21
CA ALA A 1186 6.92 -9.94 38.30
C ALA A 1186 6.63 -8.60 39.01
N SER A 1187 7.53 -7.61 38.91
CA SER A 1187 7.49 -6.36 39.69
C SER A 1187 7.50 -5.07 38.85
N THR A 1188 7.61 -5.16 37.53
CA THR A 1188 7.68 -4.00 36.62
C THR A 1188 6.29 -3.62 36.09
N PRO A 1189 5.80 -2.37 36.27
CA PRO A 1189 4.39 -2.04 36.04
C PRO A 1189 3.95 -2.04 34.57
N TRP A 1190 4.87 -1.81 33.62
CA TRP A 1190 4.62 -1.87 32.17
C TRP A 1190 4.87 -3.26 31.57
N ILE A 1191 4.98 -4.31 32.40
CA ILE A 1191 5.11 -5.70 31.95
C ILE A 1191 4.03 -6.53 32.65
N ARG A 1192 3.20 -7.20 31.86
CA ARG A 1192 2.11 -8.06 32.37
C ARG A 1192 2.32 -9.48 31.85
N VAL A 1193 2.38 -10.46 32.77
CA VAL A 1193 2.52 -11.89 32.43
C VAL A 1193 1.32 -12.65 32.98
N GLU A 1194 0.46 -13.13 32.07
CA GLU A 1194 -0.80 -13.81 32.38
C GLU A 1194 -0.85 -15.21 31.76
N PRO A 1195 -1.41 -16.22 32.45
CA PRO A 1195 -1.75 -17.49 31.80
C PRO A 1195 -2.85 -17.25 30.76
N VAL A 1196 -2.74 -17.90 29.61
CA VAL A 1196 -3.76 -17.87 28.56
C VAL A 1196 -4.17 -19.28 28.19
N GLN A 1197 -5.47 -19.50 28.09
CA GLN A 1197 -6.02 -20.74 27.53
C GLN A 1197 -6.01 -20.65 26.01
N LEU A 1198 -5.05 -21.35 25.38
CA LEU A 1198 -5.08 -21.59 23.94
C LEU A 1198 -6.38 -22.30 23.56
N GLN A 1199 -6.93 -21.89 22.42
CA GLN A 1199 -8.12 -22.51 21.83
C GLN A 1199 -7.68 -23.60 20.83
N GLY A 1200 -8.19 -24.82 20.99
CA GLY A 1200 -7.76 -26.01 20.22
C GLY A 1200 -6.75 -26.92 20.96
N SER A 1201 -6.51 -28.13 20.42
CA SER A 1201 -5.66 -29.16 21.01
C SER A 1201 -4.29 -29.26 20.33
N VAL A 1202 -3.30 -28.52 20.84
CA VAL A 1202 -1.88 -28.77 20.53
C VAL A 1202 -1.03 -28.62 21.81
N GLU A 1203 -0.11 -29.57 22.00
CA GLU A 1203 0.84 -29.71 23.11
C GLU A 1203 0.27 -29.92 24.53
N ALA A 1204 -0.18 -31.15 24.79
CA ALA A 1204 -0.31 -31.69 26.14
C ALA A 1204 1.06 -31.75 26.87
N GLY A 1205 1.47 -30.65 27.52
CA GLY A 1205 2.68 -30.62 28.36
C GLY A 1205 3.28 -29.24 28.66
N LYS A 1206 2.88 -28.16 27.97
CA LYS A 1206 3.41 -26.81 28.21
C LYS A 1206 2.30 -25.85 28.62
N ASN A 1207 2.61 -24.92 29.53
CA ASN A 1207 1.70 -23.83 29.88
C ASN A 1207 1.90 -22.66 28.92
N ALA A 1208 0.79 -22.03 28.51
CA ALA A 1208 0.81 -20.86 27.64
C ALA A 1208 0.63 -19.57 28.47
N PHE A 1209 1.49 -18.59 28.22
CA PHE A 1209 1.44 -17.29 28.86
C PHE A 1209 1.44 -16.19 27.80
N ARG A 1210 0.61 -15.18 27.99
CA ARG A 1210 0.71 -13.91 27.27
C ARG A 1210 1.61 -12.97 28.08
N VAL A 1211 2.62 -12.43 27.42
CA VAL A 1211 3.45 -11.34 27.94
C VAL A 1211 3.07 -10.08 27.18
N GLU A 1212 2.53 -9.08 27.87
CA GLU A 1212 2.28 -7.74 27.32
C GLU A 1212 3.34 -6.77 27.85
N ILE A 1213 3.88 -5.94 26.96
CA ILE A 1213 4.89 -4.93 27.26
C ILE A 1213 4.37 -3.58 26.76
N ASP A 1214 4.10 -2.66 27.68
CA ASP A 1214 3.63 -1.30 27.39
C ASP A 1214 4.84 -0.39 27.14
N LEU A 1215 5.21 -0.21 25.87
CA LEU A 1215 6.41 0.57 25.51
C LEU A 1215 6.18 2.08 25.57
N GLU A 1216 4.94 2.53 25.54
CA GLU A 1216 4.57 3.92 25.84
C GLU A 1216 4.81 4.21 27.33
N ALA A 1217 4.22 3.42 28.23
CA ALA A 1217 4.43 3.55 29.66
C ALA A 1217 5.90 3.36 30.07
N TRP A 1218 6.65 2.48 29.39
CA TRP A 1218 8.10 2.38 29.58
C TRP A 1218 8.83 3.67 29.21
N ARG A 1219 8.60 4.21 28.00
CA ARG A 1219 9.23 5.45 27.49
C ARG A 1219 8.96 6.61 28.43
N ASP A 1220 7.71 6.79 28.86
CA ASP A 1220 7.27 7.90 29.71
C ASP A 1220 7.83 7.81 31.14
N ASN A 1221 8.39 6.66 31.53
CA ASN A 1221 9.12 6.45 32.79
C ASN A 1221 10.66 6.45 32.61
N GLN A 1222 11.18 6.82 31.44
CA GLN A 1222 12.62 6.99 31.22
C GLN A 1222 13.08 8.43 31.51
N ASP A 1223 14.38 8.59 31.78
CA ASP A 1223 15.04 9.90 31.84
C ASP A 1223 14.96 10.58 30.46
N GLU A 1224 14.63 11.88 30.40
CA GLU A 1224 14.58 12.66 29.15
C GLU A 1224 15.87 12.50 28.33
N THR A 1225 17.02 12.43 28.99
CA THR A 1225 18.32 12.24 28.33
C THR A 1225 18.48 10.85 27.72
N LEU A 1226 17.78 9.83 28.25
CA LEU A 1226 17.74 8.51 27.61
C LEU A 1226 16.85 8.56 26.38
N VAL A 1227 15.63 9.11 26.48
CA VAL A 1227 14.67 9.24 25.37
C VAL A 1227 15.30 10.00 24.20
N GLN A 1228 15.90 11.16 24.46
CA GLN A 1228 16.62 11.97 23.44
C GLN A 1228 17.85 11.27 22.82
N THR A 1229 18.34 10.16 23.40
CA THR A 1229 19.43 9.36 22.82
C THR A 1229 18.98 8.09 22.11
N LEU A 1230 17.68 7.76 22.15
CA LEU A 1230 17.12 6.74 21.29
C LEU A 1230 17.14 7.27 19.85
N SER A 1231 18.09 6.77 19.05
CA SER A 1231 18.23 7.10 17.62
C SER A 1231 18.16 5.86 16.72
N ALA A 1232 17.64 4.75 17.27
CA ALA A 1232 17.48 3.46 16.62
C ALA A 1232 16.39 2.65 17.35
N PRO A 1233 15.77 1.65 16.69
CA PRO A 1233 14.83 0.73 17.33
C PRO A 1233 15.38 0.11 18.63
N VAL A 1234 14.52 0.06 19.64
CA VAL A 1234 14.82 -0.45 20.98
C VAL A 1234 14.83 -1.98 20.96
N SER A 1235 15.87 -2.59 21.55
CA SER A 1235 15.95 -4.04 21.71
C SER A 1235 15.10 -4.48 22.91
N VAL A 1236 14.07 -5.27 22.67
CA VAL A 1236 13.21 -5.89 23.69
C VAL A 1236 13.52 -7.39 23.72
N SER A 1237 14.12 -7.88 24.81
CA SER A 1237 14.50 -9.28 24.97
C SER A 1237 13.82 -9.95 26.16
N LEU A 1238 13.13 -11.06 25.92
CA LEU A 1238 12.55 -11.93 26.96
C LEU A 1238 13.52 -13.07 27.30
N GLY A 1239 13.94 -13.13 28.57
CA GLY A 1239 14.78 -14.21 29.11
C GLY A 1239 13.92 -15.24 29.84
N ILE A 1240 13.93 -16.47 29.32
CA ILE A 1240 13.07 -17.59 29.74
C ILE A 1240 13.96 -18.75 30.19
N SER A 1241 13.79 -19.17 31.45
CA SER A 1241 14.54 -20.26 32.07
C SER A 1241 13.97 -21.62 31.68
N SER A 1242 14.80 -22.50 31.13
CA SER A 1242 14.39 -23.86 30.72
C SER A 1242 14.32 -24.89 31.86
N ALA A 1243 14.74 -24.52 33.06
CA ALA A 1243 14.70 -25.42 34.22
C ALA A 1243 13.25 -25.82 34.56
N LEU A 1244 12.95 -27.11 34.42
CA LEU A 1244 11.92 -27.78 35.22
C LEU A 1244 12.32 -27.61 36.69
N VAL A 1245 11.45 -26.98 37.49
CA VAL A 1245 11.62 -26.77 38.94
C VAL A 1245 11.14 -28.00 39.70
#